data_AF-A0AAV6XU47-F1
#
_entry.id   AF-A0AAV6XU47-F1
#
_cell.length_a   1.000
_cell.length_b   1.000
_cell.length_c   1.000
_cell.angle_alpha   90.00
_cell.angle_beta   90.00
_cell.angle_gamma   90.00
#
_symmetry.space_group_name_H-M   'P 1'
#
loop_
_entity.id
_entity.type
_entity.pdbx_description
1 polymer ?
#
loop_
_entity_poly.entity_id
_entity_poly.type
_entity_poly.pdbx_seq_one_letter_code
_entity_poly.pdbx_strand_id
1 'polypeptide(L)'
;MGVTNADEDEPIPLLPGLPSTPVDGSIDSDHLVNASPKRTGNAWTALAHIITGVIGSGVLSLAWSMAQLGWICGPVLMLFFATVTLASTFLLCNFYRYPDPDDGPIRNRSYISAVQHNLGKKNAWICGLLIQMNLYGTGIAYTITTAICMRAIQRSNCYQKYGHDAPCEFGNTLYMLLFGVVQIFMSQIPDFHSMEWLSIIAAIMSFAYSSIGLGLGASKVIGNKVIEGSMDGVSTSTAIQKVWRVSQAVGDIAFAYPYSMIVLEIQDTLKSPPSENQTMKKASVISICITTFFYLSCGGFGYAAFGDQTPGNILTGFATSGPYWLINFANACVVLHLIGGYQVYSQPLFAVVDKWMAEQFPSSSFVNRNYALKFPLLPTLSLNFERLCFRTVYVVSTTGIAMIFPYFNEELWLLSSAKNSLFSEIGLGHKTVVSVLFCSMAVETDVDGQNASLLSSDQSAHKRVEGSGTVWTALAHIITAVIGSGVLSLAWSMSQLGWIAGPLIMLSFALVSTISAFLLCNCYSSFDPDNVLHRNGSYLVAVQTILGKKSAWACGVVVNFNYIKIGIVYTITSSISMRAIQRSNCYHIEGHTADCKYESIYYTLIFGAIQVIFSQIPDFRNTEWLSVIAAIMSFAYSIIGSALGLAKVIENGEIKGSIGGVPSSTAIEKVWSISQALGDIAFAFPFSLLFLDIMDTLKSNPPQKATMKKASIMAASITTFFYLCCGGFGYAAFGNSTPGNLLTGFGFYEPYWLVDFANACVVLHLVGGYQVFSQPLYAITEKRVAKKFPNSRFVHNDLKQLPTLRLNILRLCLRTAYVGFTTGVAILFPYFNQVVGVSGAITFWPVVVYFPVEMYLVQRNIGAWTSRSIILRVYCFITLLVILFAFVGSVKGLITARFS
;
A
#
# COMPACT_ATOMS: atom_id res chain seq x y z
N MET A 1 -12.10 74.71 47.40
CA MET A 1 -10.80 74.99 46.76
C MET A 1 -9.86 73.84 47.10
N GLY A 2 -9.32 73.14 46.08
CA GLY A 2 -8.02 72.44 46.09
C GLY A 2 -7.76 71.23 47.02
N VAL A 3 -6.60 70.61 46.72
CA VAL A 3 -5.69 69.84 47.59
C VAL A 3 -5.94 68.31 47.78
N THR A 4 -5.14 67.52 47.05
CA THR A 4 -4.36 66.26 47.37
C THR A 4 -4.83 65.33 48.50
N ASN A 5 -4.87 63.98 48.40
CA ASN A 5 -3.79 62.96 48.20
C ASN A 5 -4.45 61.53 48.09
N ALA A 6 -3.82 60.37 47.82
CA ALA A 6 -2.53 59.91 47.24
C ALA A 6 -2.59 58.35 46.99
N ASP A 7 -1.43 57.72 46.68
CA ASP A 7 -1.08 56.27 46.72
C ASP A 7 -1.65 55.27 45.67
N GLU A 8 -1.00 54.10 45.57
CA GLU A 8 -0.84 53.24 44.38
C GLU A 8 -1.81 52.02 44.25
N ASP A 9 -1.98 51.59 42.98
CA ASP A 9 -2.33 50.25 42.42
C ASP A 9 -3.66 49.47 42.68
N GLU A 10 -4.11 48.81 41.60
CA GLU A 10 -5.05 47.66 41.46
C GLU A 10 -6.62 47.88 41.41
N PRO A 11 -7.47 46.92 40.91
CA PRO A 11 -8.28 47.21 39.69
C PRO A 11 -9.76 46.67 39.59
N ILE A 12 -10.52 47.06 38.51
CA ILE A 12 -11.74 46.40 37.89
C ILE A 12 -13.04 46.29 38.77
N PRO A 13 -14.31 46.69 38.38
CA PRO A 13 -15.15 46.02 37.33
C PRO A 13 -16.39 46.74 36.66
N LEU A 14 -16.86 46.17 35.52
CA LEU A 14 -18.24 45.89 34.98
C LEU A 14 -19.48 46.87 34.93
N LEU A 15 -20.27 46.69 33.83
CA LEU A 15 -21.74 46.92 33.59
C LEU A 15 -22.29 48.37 33.39
N PRO A 16 -23.48 48.62 32.78
CA PRO A 16 -24.42 47.79 31.97
C PRO A 16 -24.96 48.44 30.65
N GLY A 17 -25.89 47.77 29.92
CA GLY A 17 -26.98 48.46 29.19
C GLY A 17 -27.19 48.16 27.68
N LEU A 18 -28.37 47.62 27.31
CA LEU A 18 -28.90 47.46 25.94
C LEU A 18 -30.05 48.46 25.69
N PRO A 19 -30.36 48.78 24.42
CA PRO A 19 -31.76 48.88 24.01
C PRO A 19 -32.09 48.03 22.77
N SER A 20 -33.36 47.63 22.68
CA SER A 20 -33.92 46.64 21.74
C SER A 20 -34.83 47.26 20.68
N THR A 21 -34.96 46.62 19.49
CA THR A 21 -36.16 46.47 18.59
C THR A 21 -35.72 46.06 17.16
N PRO A 22 -36.59 45.54 16.27
CA PRO A 22 -36.77 44.09 16.16
C PRO A 22 -36.37 43.51 14.80
N VAL A 23 -36.39 42.18 14.72
CA VAL A 23 -36.11 41.38 13.52
C VAL A 23 -37.25 41.51 12.52
N ASP A 24 -36.92 41.80 11.25
CA ASP A 24 -37.66 41.26 10.10
C ASP A 24 -36.72 40.99 8.92
N GLY A 25 -37.05 40.00 8.09
CA GLY A 25 -36.03 39.21 7.39
C GLY A 25 -35.73 39.56 5.93
N SER A 26 -34.46 39.87 5.64
CA SER A 26 -33.74 39.43 4.42
C SER A 26 -32.23 39.68 4.57
N ILE A 27 -31.43 38.62 4.80
CA ILE A 27 -29.96 38.75 4.75
C ILE A 27 -29.55 38.67 3.28
N ASP A 28 -29.25 39.83 2.70
CA ASP A 28 -28.77 39.97 1.33
C ASP A 28 -27.39 39.31 1.19
N SER A 29 -27.29 38.26 0.39
CA SER A 29 -26.15 37.33 0.37
C SER A 29 -24.95 37.79 -0.48
N ASP A 30 -24.97 39.01 -0.99
CA ASP A 30 -24.05 39.46 -2.06
C ASP A 30 -22.70 40.05 -1.58
N HIS A 31 -22.51 40.25 -0.27
CA HIS A 31 -21.31 40.92 0.26
C HIS A 31 -20.13 40.02 0.67
N LEU A 32 -20.22 38.69 0.55
CA LEU A 32 -19.14 37.75 0.96
C LEU A 32 -18.45 36.97 -0.18
N VAL A 33 -18.79 37.22 -1.45
CA VAL A 33 -18.29 36.40 -2.59
C VAL A 33 -17.05 36.99 -3.30
N ASN A 34 -16.76 38.28 -3.12
CA ASN A 34 -15.75 38.98 -3.92
C ASN A 34 -14.32 38.96 -3.33
N ALA A 35 -13.57 37.88 -3.60
CA ALA A 35 -12.10 37.92 -3.74
C ALA A 35 -11.47 36.70 -4.47
N SER A 36 -12.18 36.03 -5.40
CA SER A 36 -11.49 35.10 -6.31
C SER A 36 -10.61 35.86 -7.31
N PRO A 37 -9.33 35.50 -7.55
CA PRO A 37 -8.48 36.19 -8.53
C PRO A 37 -9.14 36.30 -9.91
N LYS A 38 -8.90 37.42 -10.60
CA LYS A 38 -9.45 37.66 -11.94
C LYS A 38 -8.74 36.74 -12.95
N ARG A 39 -9.45 35.72 -13.43
CA ARG A 39 -8.94 34.77 -14.42
C ARG A 39 -8.60 35.46 -15.75
N THR A 40 -7.32 35.50 -16.11
CA THR A 40 -6.80 36.09 -17.36
C THR A 40 -6.25 35.05 -18.35
N GLY A 41 -6.08 33.80 -17.91
CA GLY A 41 -5.41 32.74 -18.66
C GLY A 41 -6.08 32.44 -20.00
N ASN A 42 -5.30 31.91 -20.93
CA ASN A 42 -5.74 31.59 -22.29
C ASN A 42 -5.03 30.32 -22.79
N ALA A 43 -5.31 29.91 -24.03
CA ALA A 43 -4.74 28.67 -24.59
C ALA A 43 -3.20 28.61 -24.56
N TRP A 44 -2.49 29.75 -24.67
CA TRP A 44 -1.03 29.80 -24.61
C TRP A 44 -0.49 29.67 -23.18
N THR A 45 -1.17 30.25 -22.18
CA THR A 45 -0.75 30.12 -20.77
C THR A 45 -1.03 28.70 -20.27
N ALA A 46 -2.16 28.11 -20.66
CA ALA A 46 -2.45 26.70 -20.43
C ALA A 46 -1.42 25.78 -21.12
N LEU A 47 -1.08 26.04 -22.39
CA LEU A 47 0.00 25.31 -23.08
C LEU A 47 1.33 25.40 -22.32
N ALA A 48 1.71 26.58 -21.80
CA ALA A 48 2.93 26.74 -21.01
C ALA A 48 2.91 25.90 -19.71
N HIS A 49 1.80 25.91 -18.96
CA HIS A 49 1.65 25.07 -17.77
C HIS A 49 1.67 23.57 -18.11
N ILE A 50 0.99 23.13 -19.17
CA ILE A 50 0.98 21.73 -19.59
C ILE A 50 2.38 21.29 -20.03
N ILE A 51 3.05 22.05 -20.91
CA ILE A 51 4.42 21.73 -21.36
C ILE A 51 5.40 21.72 -20.18
N THR A 52 5.25 22.61 -19.20
CA THR A 52 6.05 22.60 -17.96
C THR A 52 5.79 21.36 -17.10
N GLY A 53 4.55 20.89 -17.02
CA GLY A 53 4.20 19.68 -16.28
C GLY A 53 4.59 18.39 -17.00
N VAL A 54 4.66 18.40 -18.32
CA VAL A 54 4.86 17.18 -19.14
C VAL A 54 6.32 17.05 -19.59
N ILE A 55 6.84 17.99 -20.38
CA ILE A 55 8.19 17.92 -20.96
C ILE A 55 9.22 18.33 -19.88
N GLY A 56 9.43 17.44 -18.92
CA GLY A 56 10.35 17.61 -17.79
C GLY A 56 11.38 16.48 -17.71
N SER A 57 11.59 15.92 -16.51
CA SER A 57 12.51 14.78 -16.32
C SER A 57 12.17 13.56 -17.19
N GLY A 58 10.88 13.34 -17.50
CA GLY A 58 10.40 12.22 -18.31
C GLY A 58 11.11 12.10 -19.66
N VAL A 59 11.21 13.18 -20.46
CA VAL A 59 11.81 13.10 -21.81
C VAL A 59 13.29 12.67 -21.80
N LEU A 60 13.98 12.86 -20.68
CA LEU A 60 15.39 12.49 -20.53
C LEU A 60 15.58 10.98 -20.41
N SER A 61 14.64 10.25 -19.79
CA SER A 61 14.68 8.80 -19.64
C SER A 61 14.08 8.03 -20.82
N LEU A 62 13.25 8.67 -21.66
CA LEU A 62 12.58 7.99 -22.78
C LEU A 62 13.52 7.28 -23.76
N ALA A 63 14.75 7.77 -23.96
CA ALA A 63 15.74 7.08 -24.77
C ALA A 63 16.16 5.74 -24.13
N TRP A 64 16.34 5.72 -22.81
CA TRP A 64 16.59 4.49 -22.06
C TRP A 64 15.36 3.57 -22.06
N SER A 65 14.15 4.12 -21.92
CA SER A 65 12.90 3.34 -21.98
C SER A 65 12.69 2.71 -23.36
N MET A 66 12.97 3.45 -24.44
CA MET A 66 13.07 2.92 -25.81
C MET A 66 14.10 1.81 -25.91
N ALA A 67 15.28 1.97 -25.31
CA ALA A 67 16.29 0.92 -25.33
C ALA A 67 15.82 -0.36 -24.62
N GLN A 68 15.06 -0.28 -23.52
CA GLN A 68 14.59 -1.50 -22.84
C GLN A 68 13.48 -2.22 -23.64
N LEU A 69 12.63 -1.45 -24.34
CA LEU A 69 11.44 -1.93 -25.05
C LEU A 69 11.67 -2.27 -26.54
N GLY A 70 12.71 -1.70 -27.16
CA GLY A 70 13.01 -1.87 -28.58
C GLY A 70 12.19 -0.99 -29.52
N TRP A 71 12.55 -1.06 -30.81
CA TRP A 71 12.01 -0.22 -31.88
C TRP A 71 10.50 -0.39 -32.14
N ILE A 72 9.88 -1.51 -31.73
CA ILE A 72 8.42 -1.72 -31.86
C ILE A 72 7.69 -1.24 -30.60
N CYS A 73 7.98 -1.86 -29.45
CA CYS A 73 7.17 -1.66 -28.24
C CYS A 73 7.33 -0.26 -27.66
N GLY A 74 8.51 0.37 -27.79
CA GLY A 74 8.75 1.73 -27.31
C GLY A 74 7.80 2.76 -27.94
N PRO A 75 7.82 2.96 -29.29
CA PRO A 75 6.96 3.93 -29.96
C PRO A 75 5.46 3.63 -29.80
N VAL A 76 5.06 2.35 -29.89
CA VAL A 76 3.67 1.93 -29.70
C VAL A 76 3.17 2.30 -28.31
N LEU A 77 3.98 2.08 -27.27
CA LEU A 77 3.60 2.39 -25.89
C LEU A 77 3.57 3.90 -25.63
N MET A 78 4.48 4.69 -26.21
CA MET A 78 4.44 6.15 -26.13
C MET A 78 3.17 6.73 -26.77
N LEU A 79 2.78 6.23 -27.95
CA LEU A 79 1.54 6.63 -28.64
C LEU A 79 0.29 6.22 -27.85
N PHE A 80 0.30 5.02 -27.25
CA PHE A 80 -0.77 4.55 -26.37
C PHE A 80 -0.96 5.49 -25.16
N PHE A 81 0.10 5.80 -24.41
CA PHE A 81 0.00 6.71 -23.26
C PHE A 81 -0.36 8.15 -23.66
N ALA A 82 0.10 8.64 -24.82
CA ALA A 82 -0.35 9.93 -25.36
C ALA A 82 -1.87 9.95 -25.61
N THR A 83 -2.40 8.89 -26.25
CA THR A 83 -3.84 8.75 -26.55
C THR A 83 -4.67 8.63 -25.28
N VAL A 84 -4.27 7.77 -24.34
CA VAL A 84 -4.93 7.60 -23.03
C VAL A 84 -4.95 8.92 -22.25
N THR A 85 -3.84 9.66 -22.25
CA THR A 85 -3.75 10.95 -21.55
C THR A 85 -4.66 11.99 -22.19
N LEU A 86 -4.69 12.08 -23.53
CA LEU A 86 -5.57 13.02 -24.24
C LEU A 86 -7.06 12.70 -23.99
N ALA A 87 -7.45 11.43 -24.07
CA ALA A 87 -8.82 10.99 -23.79
C ALA A 87 -9.23 11.28 -22.33
N SER A 88 -8.35 10.98 -21.36
CA SER A 88 -8.56 11.26 -19.94
C SER A 88 -8.73 12.76 -19.67
N THR A 89 -7.88 13.60 -20.28
CA THR A 89 -7.99 15.06 -20.18
C THR A 89 -9.29 15.57 -20.79
N PHE A 90 -9.72 15.05 -21.95
CA PHE A 90 -10.97 15.47 -22.60
C PHE A 90 -12.20 15.21 -21.73
N LEU A 91 -12.24 14.05 -21.05
CA LEU A 91 -13.27 13.73 -20.06
C LEU A 91 -13.18 14.66 -18.85
N LEU A 92 -11.97 14.87 -18.30
CA LEU A 92 -11.77 15.69 -17.12
C LEU A 92 -12.15 17.16 -17.34
N CYS A 93 -11.84 17.74 -18.51
CA CYS A 93 -12.20 19.11 -18.86
C CYS A 93 -13.71 19.38 -18.78
N ASN A 94 -14.56 18.36 -18.97
CA ASN A 94 -16.01 18.46 -18.83
C ASN A 94 -16.45 18.55 -17.36
N PHE A 95 -15.73 17.90 -16.44
CA PHE A 95 -16.07 17.92 -15.00
C PHE A 95 -15.65 19.21 -14.28
N TYR A 96 -15.07 20.18 -14.98
CA TYR A 96 -14.77 21.51 -14.42
C TYR A 96 -16.04 22.28 -14.01
N ARG A 97 -17.15 22.11 -14.73
CA ARG A 97 -18.47 22.61 -14.31
C ARG A 97 -19.36 21.46 -13.85
N TYR A 98 -20.32 21.78 -12.99
CA TYR A 98 -21.27 20.83 -12.41
C TYR A 98 -22.64 21.50 -12.16
N PRO A 99 -23.77 20.81 -12.40
CA PRO A 99 -23.88 19.42 -12.89
C PRO A 99 -23.70 19.30 -14.41
N ASP A 100 -23.89 20.38 -15.15
CA ASP A 100 -23.68 20.44 -16.60
C ASP A 100 -22.25 20.90 -16.95
N PRO A 101 -21.58 20.32 -17.98
CA PRO A 101 -20.19 20.63 -18.33
C PRO A 101 -19.97 22.01 -18.96
N ASP A 102 -21.01 22.66 -19.50
CA ASP A 102 -20.94 23.96 -20.16
C ASP A 102 -21.64 25.04 -19.31
N ASP A 103 -22.85 24.77 -18.81
CA ASP A 103 -23.69 25.74 -18.08
C ASP A 103 -23.79 25.48 -16.56
N GLY A 104 -23.07 24.50 -16.03
CA GLY A 104 -23.08 24.18 -14.60
C GLY A 104 -22.61 25.35 -13.71
N PRO A 105 -23.40 25.78 -12.71
CA PRO A 105 -23.08 26.93 -11.87
C PRO A 105 -21.91 26.69 -10.90
N ILE A 106 -21.62 25.43 -10.55
CA ILE A 106 -20.54 25.07 -9.61
C ILE A 106 -19.26 24.79 -10.40
N ARG A 107 -18.14 25.41 -9.97
CA ARG A 107 -16.80 25.20 -10.57
C ARG A 107 -15.92 24.31 -9.69
N ASN A 108 -15.46 23.21 -10.27
CA ASN A 108 -14.51 22.29 -9.68
C ASN A 108 -13.08 22.75 -9.94
N ARG A 109 -12.55 23.60 -9.04
CA ARG A 109 -11.19 24.17 -9.14
C ARG A 109 -10.05 23.16 -8.89
N SER A 110 -10.38 21.92 -8.55
CA SER A 110 -9.39 20.85 -8.36
C SER A 110 -9.95 19.48 -8.71
N TYR A 111 -9.07 18.53 -9.04
CA TYR A 111 -9.43 17.13 -9.31
C TYR A 111 -10.26 16.54 -8.16
N ILE A 112 -9.80 16.75 -6.92
CA ILE A 112 -10.46 16.25 -5.70
C ILE A 112 -11.86 16.84 -5.55
N SER A 113 -12.06 18.12 -5.90
CA SER A 113 -13.39 18.77 -5.87
C SER A 113 -14.35 18.15 -6.89
N ALA A 114 -13.87 17.88 -8.12
CA ALA A 114 -14.68 17.20 -9.14
C ALA A 114 -15.12 15.81 -8.71
N VAL A 115 -14.20 15.01 -8.12
CA VAL A 115 -14.54 13.70 -7.54
C VAL A 115 -15.50 13.84 -6.36
N GLN A 116 -15.37 14.89 -5.54
CA GLN A 116 -16.28 15.11 -4.40
C GLN A 116 -17.72 15.37 -4.84
N HIS A 117 -17.93 16.25 -5.82
CA HIS A 117 -19.29 16.57 -6.28
C HIS A 117 -19.93 15.45 -7.11
N ASN A 118 -19.17 14.78 -7.99
CA ASN A 118 -19.71 13.71 -8.84
C ASN A 118 -19.80 12.35 -8.13
N LEU A 119 -18.76 11.97 -7.39
CA LEU A 119 -18.61 10.63 -6.81
C LEU A 119 -18.73 10.61 -5.28
N GLY A 120 -18.79 11.77 -4.63
CA GLY A 120 -18.95 11.93 -3.18
C GLY A 120 -17.63 12.06 -2.43
N LYS A 121 -17.66 12.78 -1.29
CA LYS A 121 -16.53 13.05 -0.37
C LYS A 121 -15.63 11.84 -0.09
N LYS A 122 -16.24 10.65 -0.06
CA LYS A 122 -15.56 9.40 0.26
C LYS A 122 -14.63 8.93 -0.87
N ASN A 123 -15.05 9.02 -2.13
CA ASN A 123 -14.18 8.73 -3.27
C ASN A 123 -13.13 9.84 -3.44
N ALA A 124 -13.50 11.09 -3.15
CA ALA A 124 -12.57 12.22 -3.14
C ALA A 124 -11.43 12.03 -2.13
N TRP A 125 -11.68 11.40 -0.98
CA TRP A 125 -10.63 11.11 0.00
C TRP A 125 -9.60 10.06 -0.47
N ILE A 126 -10.04 8.95 -1.10
CA ILE A 126 -9.10 7.97 -1.66
C ILE A 126 -8.35 8.54 -2.85
N CYS A 127 -9.06 9.15 -3.80
CA CYS A 127 -8.45 9.78 -4.96
C CYS A 127 -7.48 10.89 -4.54
N GLY A 128 -7.85 11.70 -3.55
CA GLY A 128 -6.98 12.70 -2.95
C GLY A 128 -5.70 12.10 -2.37
N LEU A 129 -5.78 11.03 -1.58
CA LEU A 129 -4.61 10.36 -1.04
C LEU A 129 -3.67 9.83 -2.15
N LEU A 130 -4.21 9.21 -3.21
CA LEU A 130 -3.42 8.74 -4.35
C LEU A 130 -2.77 9.89 -5.13
N ILE A 131 -3.50 10.97 -5.39
CA ILE A 131 -2.98 12.17 -6.07
C ILE A 131 -1.87 12.81 -5.22
N GLN A 132 -2.08 13.00 -3.91
CA GLN A 132 -1.07 13.66 -3.07
C GLN A 132 0.23 12.87 -2.98
N MET A 133 0.18 11.53 -2.93
CA MET A 133 1.39 10.71 -3.01
C MET A 133 2.14 10.90 -4.34
N ASN A 134 1.43 11.03 -5.47
CA ASN A 134 2.04 11.25 -6.77
C ASN A 134 2.63 12.67 -6.93
N LEU A 135 1.92 13.70 -6.46
CA LEU A 135 2.42 15.09 -6.43
C LEU A 135 3.67 15.22 -5.56
N TYR A 136 3.65 14.63 -4.35
CA TYR A 136 4.79 14.57 -3.44
C TYR A 136 5.99 13.85 -4.08
N GLY A 137 5.76 12.70 -4.70
CA GLY A 137 6.79 11.93 -5.39
C GLY A 137 7.42 12.66 -6.58
N THR A 138 6.64 13.42 -7.34
CA THR A 138 7.16 14.24 -8.44
C THR A 138 8.17 15.27 -7.94
N GLY A 139 8.00 15.82 -6.73
CA GLY A 139 8.98 16.68 -6.08
C GLY A 139 10.30 15.98 -5.75
N ILE A 140 10.26 14.71 -5.32
CA ILE A 140 11.46 13.89 -5.08
C ILE A 140 12.21 13.67 -6.41
N ALA A 141 11.51 13.16 -7.43
CA ALA A 141 12.09 12.87 -8.74
C ALA A 141 12.73 14.11 -9.38
N TYR A 142 12.12 15.29 -9.26
CA TYR A 142 12.69 16.54 -9.75
C TYR A 142 13.93 16.98 -8.98
N THR A 143 13.98 16.74 -7.67
CA THR A 143 15.18 16.99 -6.84
C THR A 143 16.36 16.13 -7.30
N ILE A 144 16.14 14.83 -7.55
CA ILE A 144 17.17 13.93 -8.09
C ILE A 144 17.58 14.31 -9.51
N THR A 145 16.63 14.63 -10.39
CA THR A 145 16.93 15.03 -11.77
C THR A 145 17.80 16.29 -11.81
N THR A 146 17.46 17.32 -11.02
CA THR A 146 18.25 18.55 -10.91
C THR A 146 19.66 18.27 -10.42
N ALA A 147 19.82 17.42 -9.40
CA ALA A 147 21.13 17.06 -8.88
C ALA A 147 22.00 16.34 -9.91
N ILE A 148 21.42 15.43 -10.70
CA ILE A 148 22.10 14.73 -11.80
C ILE A 148 22.57 15.72 -12.87
N CYS A 149 21.74 16.70 -13.25
CA CYS A 149 22.10 17.71 -14.25
C CYS A 149 23.15 18.71 -13.75
N MET A 150 23.07 19.18 -12.48
CA MET A 150 24.13 20.01 -11.89
C MET A 150 25.47 19.28 -11.80
N ARG A 151 25.45 18.00 -11.39
CA ARG A 151 26.64 17.13 -11.40
C ARG A 151 27.21 16.96 -12.82
N ALA A 152 26.35 16.80 -13.83
CA ALA A 152 26.80 16.68 -15.23
C ALA A 152 27.54 17.94 -15.70
N ILE A 153 27.07 19.14 -15.34
CA ILE A 153 27.75 20.41 -15.64
C ILE A 153 29.13 20.46 -14.96
N GLN A 154 29.23 20.10 -13.67
CA GLN A 154 30.51 20.09 -12.95
C GLN A 154 31.49 19.09 -13.55
N ARG A 155 31.03 17.89 -13.89
CA ARG A 155 31.83 16.84 -14.52
C ARG A 155 32.34 17.27 -15.90
N SER A 156 31.50 17.88 -16.72
CA SER A 156 31.89 18.44 -18.02
C SER A 156 32.97 19.54 -17.87
N ASN A 157 32.76 20.49 -16.95
CA ASN A 157 33.74 21.56 -16.67
C ASN A 157 35.07 21.02 -16.13
N CYS A 158 35.03 19.94 -15.35
CA CYS A 158 36.23 19.26 -14.84
C CYS A 158 37.04 18.62 -15.96
N TYR A 159 36.41 17.82 -16.84
CA TYR A 159 37.09 17.22 -18.00
C TYR A 159 37.63 18.28 -18.97
N GLN A 160 36.91 19.38 -19.20
CA GLN A 160 37.36 20.48 -20.04
C GLN A 160 38.61 21.19 -19.47
N LYS A 161 38.78 21.21 -18.14
CA LYS A 161 39.90 21.91 -17.47
C LYS A 161 41.12 21.00 -17.25
N TYR A 162 40.92 19.72 -16.95
CA TYR A 162 41.97 18.81 -16.50
C TYR A 162 42.20 17.61 -17.44
N GLY A 163 41.48 17.51 -18.55
CA GLY A 163 41.53 16.39 -19.50
C GLY A 163 40.60 15.24 -19.12
N HIS A 164 40.36 14.32 -20.07
CA HIS A 164 39.41 13.21 -19.88
C HIS A 164 39.88 12.16 -18.87
N ASP A 165 41.19 12.06 -18.62
CA ASP A 165 41.79 11.10 -17.67
C ASP A 165 41.71 11.58 -16.20
N ALA A 166 41.20 12.80 -15.95
CA ALA A 166 41.08 13.35 -14.61
C ALA A 166 39.96 12.64 -13.79
N PRO A 167 40.18 12.37 -12.48
CA PRO A 167 39.18 11.75 -11.61
C PRO A 167 38.08 12.76 -11.20
N CYS A 168 37.19 13.06 -12.15
CA CYS A 168 36.08 14.00 -12.02
C CYS A 168 34.83 13.37 -11.35
N GLU A 169 35.01 12.82 -10.16
CA GLU A 169 33.96 12.21 -9.31
C GLU A 169 33.31 13.26 -8.41
N PHE A 170 31.97 13.35 -8.43
CA PHE A 170 31.21 14.35 -7.67
C PHE A 170 29.90 13.77 -7.11
N GLY A 171 29.59 14.06 -5.84
CA GLY A 171 28.38 13.58 -5.16
C GLY A 171 27.12 14.40 -5.49
N ASN A 172 25.96 13.74 -5.50
CA ASN A 172 24.67 14.41 -5.77
C ASN A 172 24.14 15.24 -4.58
N THR A 173 24.50 14.90 -3.34
CA THR A 173 23.87 15.40 -2.10
C THR A 173 23.91 16.92 -1.98
N LEU A 174 25.03 17.55 -2.31
CA LEU A 174 25.16 19.02 -2.29
C LEU A 174 24.17 19.69 -3.25
N TYR A 175 23.95 19.10 -4.42
CA TYR A 175 23.04 19.65 -5.42
C TYR A 175 21.57 19.45 -5.07
N MET A 176 21.22 18.34 -4.42
CA MET A 176 19.89 18.14 -3.84
C MET A 176 19.59 19.21 -2.78
N LEU A 177 20.55 19.48 -1.88
CA LEU A 177 20.42 20.53 -0.86
C LEU A 177 20.30 21.93 -1.48
N LEU A 178 21.13 22.27 -2.49
CA LEU A 178 21.05 23.55 -3.20
C LEU A 178 19.70 23.73 -3.91
N PHE A 179 19.17 22.69 -4.56
CA PHE A 179 17.84 22.74 -5.15
C PHE A 179 16.75 22.89 -4.08
N GLY A 180 16.84 22.15 -2.97
CA GLY A 180 15.94 22.30 -1.81
C GLY A 180 15.92 23.72 -1.26
N VAL A 181 17.09 24.38 -1.12
CA VAL A 181 17.16 25.80 -0.72
C VAL A 181 16.43 26.70 -1.72
N VAL A 182 16.63 26.52 -3.03
CA VAL A 182 15.88 27.28 -4.05
C VAL A 182 14.37 27.02 -3.96
N GLN A 183 13.95 25.77 -3.75
CA GLN A 183 12.53 25.42 -3.63
C GLN A 183 11.89 25.94 -2.35
N ILE A 184 12.61 26.09 -1.24
CA ILE A 184 12.08 26.75 -0.03
C ILE A 184 11.60 28.17 -0.36
N PHE A 185 12.32 28.92 -1.20
CA PHE A 185 11.89 30.25 -1.66
C PHE A 185 10.80 30.18 -2.73
N MET A 186 10.96 29.34 -3.75
CA MET A 186 10.01 29.26 -4.88
C MET A 186 8.64 28.71 -4.46
N SER A 187 8.58 27.81 -3.47
CA SER A 187 7.32 27.28 -2.92
C SER A 187 6.49 28.32 -2.16
N GLN A 188 7.02 29.51 -1.89
CA GLN A 188 6.23 30.60 -1.30
C GLN A 188 5.31 31.31 -2.30
N ILE A 189 5.42 31.03 -3.61
CA ILE A 189 4.45 31.52 -4.61
C ILE A 189 3.04 31.01 -4.22
N PRO A 190 1.99 31.85 -4.21
CA PRO A 190 0.74 31.49 -3.55
C PRO A 190 -0.18 30.56 -4.35
N ASP A 191 -0.19 30.67 -5.69
CA ASP A 191 -1.11 29.96 -6.58
C ASP A 191 -0.58 29.85 -8.03
N PHE A 192 -1.27 29.06 -8.87
CA PHE A 192 -0.96 28.87 -10.31
C PHE A 192 -0.91 30.17 -11.12
N HIS A 193 -1.78 31.13 -10.80
CA HIS A 193 -1.86 32.40 -11.51
C HIS A 193 -0.58 33.22 -11.30
N SER A 194 -0.02 33.18 -10.09
CA SER A 194 1.20 33.89 -9.69
C SER A 194 2.50 33.26 -10.25
N MET A 195 2.45 32.01 -10.73
CA MET A 195 3.57 31.29 -11.38
C MET A 195 3.43 31.15 -12.91
N GLU A 196 2.54 31.92 -13.55
CA GLU A 196 2.42 31.94 -15.02
C GLU A 196 3.78 32.23 -15.69
N TRP A 197 4.48 33.29 -15.24
CA TRP A 197 5.79 33.68 -15.75
C TRP A 197 6.85 32.57 -15.61
N LEU A 198 6.86 31.87 -14.46
CA LEU A 198 7.79 30.79 -14.17
C LEU A 198 7.52 29.57 -15.06
N SER A 199 6.25 29.30 -15.38
CA SER A 199 5.84 28.24 -16.30
C SER A 199 6.17 28.59 -17.76
N ILE A 200 6.09 29.85 -18.16
CA ILE A 200 6.54 30.29 -19.50
C ILE A 200 8.06 30.09 -19.65
N ILE A 201 8.85 30.48 -18.65
CA ILE A 201 10.31 30.25 -18.66
C ILE A 201 10.62 28.75 -18.71
N ALA A 202 9.99 27.94 -17.84
CA ALA A 202 10.22 26.51 -17.81
C ALA A 202 9.85 25.81 -19.12
N ALA A 203 8.73 26.18 -19.75
CA ALA A 203 8.37 25.69 -21.08
C ALA A 203 9.43 26.06 -22.13
N ILE A 204 9.91 27.31 -22.19
CA ILE A 204 10.97 27.71 -23.13
C ILE A 204 12.25 26.86 -22.92
N MET A 205 12.63 26.63 -21.67
CA MET A 205 13.77 25.78 -21.34
C MET A 205 13.57 24.32 -21.77
N SER A 206 12.32 23.80 -21.71
CA SER A 206 12.00 22.42 -22.13
C SER A 206 12.17 22.21 -23.63
N PHE A 207 11.68 23.14 -24.43
CA PHE A 207 11.91 23.14 -25.88
C PHE A 207 13.42 23.22 -26.18
N ALA A 208 14.17 24.05 -25.46
CA ALA A 208 15.61 24.21 -25.67
C ALA A 208 16.38 22.90 -25.44
N TYR A 209 16.30 22.30 -24.24
CA TYR A 209 17.08 21.08 -23.97
C TYR A 209 16.58 19.86 -24.76
N SER A 210 15.27 19.77 -25.05
CA SER A 210 14.72 18.68 -25.87
C SER A 210 15.19 18.79 -27.33
N SER A 211 15.23 20.01 -27.89
CA SER A 211 15.76 20.24 -29.23
C SER A 211 17.27 19.96 -29.31
N ILE A 212 18.02 20.26 -28.25
CA ILE A 212 19.46 19.94 -28.17
C ILE A 212 19.67 18.42 -28.07
N GLY A 213 18.91 17.72 -27.22
CA GLY A 213 18.99 16.25 -27.10
C GLY A 213 18.68 15.55 -28.42
N LEU A 214 17.61 15.99 -29.12
CA LEU A 214 17.27 15.56 -30.47
C LEU A 214 18.40 15.84 -31.47
N GLY A 215 18.92 17.07 -31.51
CA GLY A 215 19.98 17.47 -32.43
C GLY A 215 21.28 16.71 -32.23
N LEU A 216 21.69 16.47 -30.98
CA LEU A 216 22.87 15.68 -30.64
C LEU A 216 22.68 14.20 -31.01
N GLY A 217 21.49 13.62 -30.77
CA GLY A 217 21.16 12.26 -31.20
C GLY A 217 21.22 12.11 -32.72
N ALA A 218 20.52 12.97 -33.46
CA ALA A 218 20.53 12.97 -34.91
C ALA A 218 21.95 13.19 -35.48
N SER A 219 22.72 14.13 -34.93
CA SER A 219 24.11 14.37 -35.32
C SER A 219 24.99 13.15 -35.13
N LYS A 220 24.83 12.42 -34.01
CA LYS A 220 25.60 11.20 -33.73
C LYS A 220 25.22 10.04 -34.65
N VAL A 221 23.92 9.84 -34.95
CA VAL A 221 23.46 8.85 -35.94
C VAL A 221 24.04 9.14 -37.33
N ILE A 222 24.01 10.40 -37.77
CA ILE A 222 24.57 10.84 -39.06
C ILE A 222 26.09 10.64 -39.10
N GLY A 223 26.79 10.97 -38.01
CA GLY A 223 28.24 10.81 -37.89
C GLY A 223 28.69 9.34 -37.90
N ASN A 224 27.99 8.49 -37.14
CA ASN A 224 28.26 7.04 -37.07
C ASN A 224 27.86 6.31 -38.36
N LYS A 225 26.89 6.85 -39.13
CA LYS A 225 26.26 6.20 -40.30
C LYS A 225 25.58 4.86 -39.99
N VAL A 226 25.27 4.62 -38.72
CA VAL A 226 24.63 3.42 -38.18
C VAL A 226 23.46 3.86 -37.32
N ILE A 227 22.33 3.15 -37.45
CA ILE A 227 21.19 3.26 -36.53
C ILE A 227 21.35 2.11 -35.54
N GLU A 228 21.67 2.45 -34.29
CA GLU A 228 21.85 1.46 -33.21
C GLU A 228 20.50 0.93 -32.69
N GLY A 229 20.58 -0.17 -31.95
CA GLY A 229 19.44 -0.74 -31.21
C GLY A 229 18.68 -1.84 -31.95
N SER A 230 18.17 -2.82 -31.20
CA SER A 230 17.40 -3.95 -31.68
C SER A 230 15.88 -3.71 -31.67
N MET A 231 15.13 -4.58 -32.37
CA MET A 231 13.66 -4.56 -32.40
C MET A 231 13.03 -4.90 -31.04
N ASP A 232 13.67 -5.78 -30.28
CA ASP A 232 13.20 -6.29 -28.97
C ASP A 232 13.78 -5.53 -27.77
N GLY A 233 14.68 -4.58 -28.01
CA GLY A 233 15.39 -3.82 -26.97
C GLY A 233 16.60 -4.56 -26.38
N VAL A 234 17.23 -3.95 -25.38
CA VAL A 234 18.47 -4.41 -24.74
C VAL A 234 18.41 -5.88 -24.38
N SER A 235 19.43 -6.63 -24.80
CA SER A 235 19.64 -8.01 -24.38
C SER A 235 20.21 -8.03 -22.94
N THR A 236 19.64 -8.85 -22.07
CA THR A 236 20.07 -8.94 -20.66
C THR A 236 20.50 -10.36 -20.32
N SER A 237 21.51 -10.48 -19.45
CA SER A 237 22.04 -11.76 -18.96
C SER A 237 20.99 -12.68 -18.32
N THR A 238 19.89 -12.10 -17.82
CA THR A 238 18.75 -12.84 -17.28
C THR A 238 17.45 -12.26 -17.80
N ALA A 239 16.42 -13.09 -17.95
CA ALA A 239 15.11 -12.61 -18.36
C ALA A 239 14.37 -11.81 -17.27
N ILE A 240 14.72 -11.96 -15.98
CA ILE A 240 14.22 -11.01 -14.96
C ILE A 240 14.71 -9.61 -15.23
N GLN A 241 16.01 -9.43 -15.52
CA GLN A 241 16.53 -8.11 -15.81
C GLN A 241 15.80 -7.51 -17.02
N LYS A 242 15.41 -8.32 -18.01
CA LYS A 242 14.53 -7.89 -19.11
C LYS A 242 13.16 -7.46 -18.62
N VAL A 243 12.43 -8.30 -17.87
CA VAL A 243 11.07 -7.99 -17.36
C VAL A 243 11.08 -6.77 -16.44
N TRP A 244 12.10 -6.64 -15.59
CA TRP A 244 12.29 -5.51 -14.68
C TRP A 244 12.55 -4.21 -15.45
N ARG A 245 13.50 -4.22 -16.39
CA ARG A 245 13.80 -3.08 -17.27
C ARG A 245 12.63 -2.69 -18.16
N VAL A 246 11.88 -3.66 -18.70
CA VAL A 246 10.64 -3.44 -19.45
C VAL A 246 9.57 -2.80 -18.55
N SER A 247 9.39 -3.30 -17.33
CA SER A 247 8.42 -2.76 -16.37
C SER A 247 8.78 -1.34 -15.92
N GLN A 248 10.07 -1.07 -15.70
CA GLN A 248 10.59 0.27 -15.43
C GLN A 248 10.35 1.20 -16.62
N ALA A 249 10.68 0.79 -17.85
CA ALA A 249 10.46 1.57 -19.05
C ALA A 249 8.98 1.88 -19.34
N VAL A 250 8.07 0.93 -19.05
CA VAL A 250 6.61 1.18 -19.06
C VAL A 250 6.25 2.22 -18.00
N GLY A 251 6.84 2.11 -16.80
CA GLY A 251 6.70 3.07 -15.71
C GLY A 251 7.14 4.48 -16.10
N ASP A 252 8.34 4.63 -16.66
CA ASP A 252 8.91 5.89 -17.15
C ASP A 252 8.03 6.57 -18.20
N ILE A 253 7.57 5.82 -19.22
CA ILE A 253 6.70 6.36 -20.27
C ILE A 253 5.36 6.81 -19.67
N ALA A 254 4.79 6.04 -18.74
CA ALA A 254 3.56 6.39 -18.05
C ALA A 254 3.73 7.55 -17.05
N PHE A 255 4.92 7.72 -16.48
CA PHE A 255 5.29 8.90 -15.70
C PHE A 255 5.42 10.12 -16.61
N ALA A 256 6.03 9.98 -17.80
CA ALA A 256 6.28 11.09 -18.72
C ALA A 256 5.01 11.78 -19.27
N TYR A 257 3.81 11.24 -19.05
CA TYR A 257 2.53 11.90 -19.30
C TYR A 257 1.65 12.08 -18.03
N PRO A 258 1.96 13.03 -17.09
CA PRO A 258 1.26 13.10 -15.80
C PRO A 258 0.43 14.38 -15.56
N TYR A 259 0.24 15.27 -16.54
CA TYR A 259 -0.49 16.53 -16.28
C TYR A 259 -2.01 16.39 -16.03
N SER A 260 -2.61 15.23 -16.30
CA SER A 260 -4.05 15.00 -16.08
C SER A 260 -4.47 15.17 -14.61
N MET A 261 -3.55 15.08 -13.66
CA MET A 261 -3.80 15.32 -12.23
C MET A 261 -3.91 16.81 -11.86
N ILE A 262 -3.45 17.71 -12.74
CA ILE A 262 -3.44 19.18 -12.53
C ILE A 262 -4.25 19.95 -13.58
N VAL A 263 -5.01 19.24 -14.42
CA VAL A 263 -5.78 19.83 -15.53
C VAL A 263 -6.85 20.80 -15.05
N LEU A 264 -7.54 20.51 -13.94
CA LEU A 264 -8.62 21.38 -13.46
C LEU A 264 -8.08 22.65 -12.80
N GLU A 265 -6.93 22.54 -12.16
CA GLU A 265 -6.16 23.63 -11.56
C GLU A 265 -5.63 24.58 -12.64
N ILE A 266 -5.12 24.05 -13.77
CA ILE A 266 -4.77 24.85 -14.95
C ILE A 266 -6.04 25.46 -15.58
N GLN A 267 -7.14 24.70 -15.70
CA GLN A 267 -8.39 25.18 -16.30
C GLN A 267 -9.07 26.29 -15.48
N ASP A 268 -8.90 26.31 -14.15
CA ASP A 268 -9.38 27.40 -13.28
C ASP A 268 -8.66 28.74 -13.54
N THR A 269 -7.48 28.74 -14.18
CA THR A 269 -6.80 29.99 -14.58
C THR A 269 -7.46 30.68 -15.79
N LEU A 270 -8.27 29.95 -16.57
CA LEU A 270 -8.73 30.38 -17.89
C LEU A 270 -9.84 31.42 -17.83
N LYS A 271 -9.72 32.46 -18.67
CA LYS A 271 -10.79 33.42 -18.93
C LYS A 271 -11.90 32.78 -19.78
N SER A 272 -13.11 33.33 -19.66
CA SER A 272 -14.26 32.94 -20.47
C SER A 272 -15.08 34.20 -20.79
N PRO A 273 -15.67 34.36 -22.00
CA PRO A 273 -15.71 33.42 -23.13
C PRO A 273 -14.39 33.29 -23.93
N PRO A 274 -14.20 32.23 -24.75
CA PRO A 274 -15.07 31.03 -24.89
C PRO A 274 -15.05 30.16 -23.63
N SER A 275 -15.77 29.05 -23.60
CA SER A 275 -15.82 28.20 -22.39
C SER A 275 -14.44 27.66 -22.01
N GLU A 276 -14.22 27.49 -20.71
CA GLU A 276 -12.93 27.05 -20.17
C GLU A 276 -12.57 25.65 -20.68
N ASN A 277 -13.57 24.78 -20.85
CA ASN A 277 -13.41 23.41 -21.34
C ASN A 277 -12.94 23.35 -22.82
N GLN A 278 -13.42 24.25 -23.70
CA GLN A 278 -13.01 24.34 -25.10
C GLN A 278 -11.58 24.84 -25.21
N THR A 279 -11.24 25.89 -24.44
CA THR A 279 -9.90 26.47 -24.38
C THR A 279 -8.89 25.45 -23.87
N MET A 280 -9.24 24.71 -22.80
CA MET A 280 -8.38 23.69 -22.22
C MET A 280 -8.20 22.48 -23.14
N LYS A 281 -9.26 21.98 -23.80
CA LYS A 281 -9.16 20.91 -24.81
C LYS A 281 -8.26 21.31 -25.97
N LYS A 282 -8.39 22.54 -26.50
CA LYS A 282 -7.53 23.06 -27.57
C LYS A 282 -6.06 23.11 -27.14
N ALA A 283 -5.77 23.65 -25.96
CA ALA A 283 -4.41 23.66 -25.41
C ALA A 283 -3.86 22.23 -25.21
N SER A 284 -4.68 21.31 -24.72
CA SER A 284 -4.33 19.91 -24.46
C SER A 284 -3.94 19.14 -25.74
N VAL A 285 -4.68 19.31 -26.84
CA VAL A 285 -4.33 18.71 -28.14
C VAL A 285 -2.97 19.22 -28.61
N ILE A 286 -2.76 20.54 -28.62
CA ILE A 286 -1.50 21.16 -29.06
C ILE A 286 -0.33 20.65 -28.19
N SER A 287 -0.53 20.62 -26.88
CA SER A 287 0.47 20.16 -25.91
C SER A 287 0.88 18.70 -26.13
N ILE A 288 -0.10 17.80 -26.30
CA ILE A 288 0.16 16.37 -26.51
C ILE A 288 0.83 16.13 -27.86
N CYS A 289 0.43 16.82 -28.93
CA CYS A 289 1.10 16.69 -30.23
C CYS A 289 2.58 17.11 -30.16
N ILE A 290 2.87 18.27 -29.55
CA ILE A 290 4.24 18.76 -29.36
C ILE A 290 5.06 17.81 -28.48
N THR A 291 4.49 17.38 -27.35
CA THR A 291 5.13 16.43 -26.43
C THR A 291 5.47 15.13 -27.14
N THR A 292 4.50 14.51 -27.81
CA THR A 292 4.66 13.21 -28.47
C THR A 292 5.72 13.29 -29.57
N PHE A 293 5.78 14.42 -30.31
CA PHE A 293 6.86 14.69 -31.24
C PHE A 293 8.24 14.68 -30.54
N PHE A 294 8.43 15.46 -29.47
CA PHE A 294 9.72 15.46 -28.77
C PHE A 294 10.04 14.11 -28.11
N TYR A 295 9.04 13.37 -27.66
CA TYR A 295 9.20 12.10 -26.95
C TYR A 295 9.66 10.99 -27.89
N LEU A 296 8.95 10.82 -29.02
CA LEU A 296 9.36 9.90 -30.08
C LEU A 296 10.71 10.32 -30.69
N SER A 297 10.95 11.62 -30.85
CA SER A 297 12.19 12.11 -31.45
C SER A 297 13.39 11.93 -30.53
N CYS A 298 13.34 12.39 -29.27
CA CYS A 298 14.43 12.21 -28.31
C CYS A 298 14.62 10.74 -27.95
N GLY A 299 13.52 10.00 -27.75
CA GLY A 299 13.57 8.57 -27.49
C GLY A 299 14.20 7.78 -28.64
N GLY A 300 13.72 8.01 -29.87
CA GLY A 300 14.20 7.36 -31.08
C GLY A 300 15.63 7.73 -31.45
N PHE A 301 15.96 9.03 -31.59
CA PHE A 301 17.33 9.45 -31.92
C PHE A 301 18.32 9.20 -30.78
N GLY A 302 17.88 9.16 -29.52
CA GLY A 302 18.69 8.70 -28.40
C GLY A 302 19.02 7.22 -28.52
N TYR A 303 18.02 6.36 -28.73
CA TYR A 303 18.24 4.92 -28.89
C TYR A 303 19.09 4.61 -30.14
N ALA A 304 18.82 5.26 -31.28
CA ALA A 304 19.62 5.13 -32.50
C ALA A 304 21.08 5.58 -32.35
N ALA A 305 21.41 6.43 -31.37
CA ALA A 305 22.75 6.98 -31.15
C ALA A 305 23.59 6.20 -30.12
N PHE A 306 22.97 5.30 -29.35
CA PHE A 306 23.62 4.59 -28.24
C PHE A 306 23.25 3.10 -28.08
N GLY A 307 22.17 2.63 -28.71
CA GLY A 307 21.72 1.24 -28.66
C GLY A 307 21.51 0.73 -27.24
N ASP A 308 22.06 -0.44 -26.94
CA ASP A 308 21.99 -1.08 -25.61
C ASP A 308 22.69 -0.25 -24.50
N GLN A 309 23.56 0.69 -24.88
CA GLN A 309 24.29 1.60 -23.98
C GLN A 309 23.58 2.95 -23.77
N THR A 310 22.31 3.07 -24.14
CA THR A 310 21.55 4.32 -23.96
C THR A 310 21.41 4.67 -22.47
N PRO A 311 21.82 5.88 -22.03
CA PRO A 311 21.81 6.26 -20.62
C PRO A 311 20.41 6.68 -20.13
N GLY A 312 20.16 6.52 -18.83
CA GLY A 312 18.92 6.95 -18.17
C GLY A 312 18.62 8.46 -18.25
N ASN A 313 19.60 9.29 -18.59
CA ASN A 313 19.39 10.67 -19.03
C ASN A 313 20.16 10.87 -20.34
N ILE A 314 19.44 11.07 -21.45
CA ILE A 314 20.00 11.22 -22.81
C ILE A 314 21.16 12.23 -22.88
N LEU A 315 21.09 13.35 -22.14
CA LEU A 315 22.14 14.39 -22.17
C LEU A 315 23.46 13.91 -21.56
N THR A 316 23.43 12.93 -20.65
CA THR A 316 24.65 12.39 -20.03
C THR A 316 25.47 11.52 -20.98
N GLY A 317 24.84 10.91 -21.99
CA GLY A 317 25.53 10.10 -23.00
C GLY A 317 26.43 10.92 -23.94
N PHE A 318 26.16 12.21 -24.07
CA PHE A 318 26.97 13.12 -24.88
C PHE A 318 28.12 13.76 -24.09
N ALA A 319 28.22 13.58 -22.77
CA ALA A 319 29.17 14.28 -21.89
C ALA A 319 30.65 14.13 -22.29
N THR A 320 31.00 13.07 -23.04
CA THR A 320 32.34 12.81 -23.58
C THR A 320 32.47 13.05 -25.09
N SER A 321 31.36 13.16 -25.84
CA SER A 321 31.38 13.14 -27.32
C SER A 321 30.72 14.35 -27.99
N GLY A 322 30.00 15.20 -27.26
CA GLY A 322 29.35 16.39 -27.79
C GLY A 322 30.02 17.70 -27.32
N PRO A 323 29.63 18.86 -27.88
CA PRO A 323 30.22 20.14 -27.52
C PRO A 323 29.95 20.51 -26.05
N TYR A 324 30.99 20.67 -25.24
CA TYR A 324 30.87 20.86 -23.78
C TYR A 324 29.91 22.00 -23.40
N TRP A 325 30.00 23.15 -24.09
CA TRP A 325 29.16 24.32 -23.82
C TRP A 325 27.68 24.05 -24.08
N LEU A 326 27.37 23.26 -25.10
CA LEU A 326 26.00 22.94 -25.53
C LEU A 326 25.34 21.94 -24.57
N ILE A 327 26.12 20.97 -24.09
CA ILE A 327 25.68 20.01 -23.06
C ILE A 327 25.47 20.72 -21.71
N ASN A 328 26.37 21.63 -21.34
CA ASN A 328 26.23 22.44 -20.13
C ASN A 328 25.00 23.34 -20.21
N PHE A 329 24.78 23.99 -21.35
CA PHE A 329 23.57 24.79 -21.59
C PHE A 329 22.30 23.94 -21.51
N ALA A 330 22.25 22.77 -22.15
CA ALA A 330 21.10 21.87 -22.06
C ALA A 330 20.81 21.40 -20.63
N ASN A 331 21.83 21.03 -19.86
CA ASN A 331 21.66 20.66 -18.45
C ASN A 331 21.23 21.86 -17.60
N ALA A 332 21.71 23.08 -17.87
CA ALA A 332 21.26 24.30 -17.20
C ALA A 332 19.78 24.62 -17.52
N CYS A 333 19.35 24.42 -18.77
CA CYS A 333 17.94 24.48 -19.17
C CYS A 333 17.09 23.46 -18.40
N VAL A 334 17.54 22.21 -18.23
CA VAL A 334 16.83 21.22 -17.40
C VAL A 334 16.71 21.71 -15.94
N VAL A 335 17.79 22.22 -15.34
CA VAL A 335 17.77 22.76 -13.98
C VAL A 335 16.74 23.90 -13.85
N LEU A 336 16.74 24.87 -14.77
CA LEU A 336 15.80 25.99 -14.78
C LEU A 336 14.35 25.56 -15.02
N HIS A 337 14.14 24.57 -15.90
CA HIS A 337 12.83 23.98 -16.13
C HIS A 337 12.27 23.36 -14.85
N LEU A 338 13.05 22.53 -14.16
CA LEU A 338 12.62 21.79 -12.98
C LEU A 338 12.31 22.70 -11.79
N ILE A 339 12.84 23.94 -11.75
CA ILE A 339 12.39 24.95 -10.80
C ILE A 339 10.90 25.26 -11.00
N GLY A 340 10.46 25.51 -12.23
CA GLY A 340 9.05 25.74 -12.55
C GLY A 340 8.19 24.47 -12.47
N GLY A 341 8.71 23.34 -12.95
CA GLY A 341 8.04 22.04 -12.86
C GLY A 341 7.70 21.65 -11.43
N TYR A 342 8.62 21.83 -10.47
CA TYR A 342 8.38 21.53 -9.06
C TYR A 342 7.21 22.33 -8.51
N GLN A 343 7.08 23.61 -8.91
CA GLN A 343 5.96 24.45 -8.52
C GLN A 343 4.64 24.01 -9.16
N VAL A 344 4.64 23.67 -10.46
CA VAL A 344 3.47 23.13 -11.17
C VAL A 344 2.85 21.93 -10.44
N TYR A 345 3.65 21.05 -9.84
CA TYR A 345 3.13 19.89 -9.10
C TYR A 345 2.97 20.11 -7.58
N SER A 346 3.66 21.07 -6.97
CA SER A 346 3.54 21.34 -5.54
C SER A 346 2.36 22.25 -5.18
N GLN A 347 1.99 23.21 -6.04
CA GLN A 347 0.88 24.13 -5.76
C GLN A 347 -0.50 23.47 -5.55
N PRO A 348 -0.92 22.43 -6.30
CA PRO A 348 -2.15 21.68 -5.99
C PRO A 348 -2.10 20.99 -4.62
N LEU A 349 -0.94 20.48 -4.22
CA LEU A 349 -0.72 19.85 -2.93
C LEU A 349 -0.85 20.87 -1.80
N PHE A 350 -0.19 22.03 -1.94
CA PHE A 350 -0.29 23.14 -1.01
C PHE A 350 -1.74 23.64 -0.89
N ALA A 351 -2.43 23.89 -2.00
CA ALA A 351 -3.81 24.39 -2.00
C ALA A 351 -4.79 23.49 -1.22
N VAL A 352 -4.57 22.16 -1.20
CA VAL A 352 -5.38 21.21 -0.43
C VAL A 352 -5.06 21.28 1.07
N VAL A 353 -3.78 21.39 1.45
CA VAL A 353 -3.37 21.49 2.85
C VAL A 353 -3.71 22.84 3.45
N ASP A 354 -3.38 23.94 2.76
CA ASP A 354 -3.74 25.31 3.13
C ASP A 354 -5.27 25.41 3.39
N LYS A 355 -6.09 24.85 2.48
CA LYS A 355 -7.55 24.83 2.62
C LYS A 355 -8.00 24.00 3.84
N TRP A 356 -7.44 22.80 4.02
CA TRP A 356 -7.79 21.94 5.15
C TRP A 356 -7.42 22.61 6.49
N MET A 357 -6.24 23.21 6.59
CA MET A 357 -5.79 23.96 7.77
C MET A 357 -6.70 25.15 8.07
N ALA A 358 -7.09 25.92 7.06
CA ALA A 358 -8.03 27.03 7.23
C ALA A 358 -9.43 26.55 7.68
N GLU A 359 -9.93 25.44 7.14
CA GLU A 359 -11.22 24.84 7.55
C GLU A 359 -11.17 24.26 8.98
N GLN A 360 -10.05 23.68 9.42
CA GLN A 360 -9.92 23.15 10.79
C GLN A 360 -9.63 24.23 11.85
N PHE A 361 -8.93 25.30 11.50
CA PHE A 361 -8.46 26.33 12.45
C PHE A 361 -8.86 27.76 12.05
N PRO A 362 -10.17 28.06 11.88
CA PRO A 362 -10.64 29.35 11.34
C PRO A 362 -10.31 30.57 12.23
N SER A 363 -10.13 30.38 13.53
CA SER A 363 -9.75 31.43 14.49
C SER A 363 -8.24 31.60 14.67
N SER A 364 -7.42 30.73 14.07
CA SER A 364 -5.97 30.75 14.29
C SER A 364 -5.30 31.88 13.52
N SER A 365 -4.61 32.77 14.23
CA SER A 365 -3.79 33.82 13.63
C SER A 365 -2.55 33.26 12.92
N PHE A 366 -2.05 32.09 13.31
CA PHE A 366 -0.96 31.40 12.62
C PHE A 366 -1.34 30.95 11.21
N VAL A 367 -2.61 30.54 11.03
CA VAL A 367 -3.16 30.04 9.75
C VAL A 367 -3.74 31.17 8.91
N ASN A 368 -4.49 32.12 9.49
CA ASN A 368 -5.29 33.07 8.71
C ASN A 368 -4.68 34.48 8.56
N ARG A 369 -3.59 34.80 9.28
CA ARG A 369 -2.96 36.13 9.21
C ARG A 369 -1.94 36.20 8.07
N ASN A 370 -2.29 36.95 7.02
CA ASN A 370 -1.42 37.21 5.89
C ASN A 370 -0.52 38.45 6.11
N TYR A 371 0.72 38.35 5.64
CA TYR A 371 1.74 39.39 5.58
C TYR A 371 2.15 39.58 4.13
N ALA A 372 2.05 40.80 3.60
CA ALA A 372 2.37 41.11 2.22
C ALA A 372 3.80 41.63 2.07
N LEU A 373 4.70 40.82 1.50
CA LEU A 373 6.04 41.25 1.11
C LEU A 373 6.03 41.68 -0.37
N LYS A 374 6.50 42.90 -0.64
CA LYS A 374 6.68 43.43 -2.00
C LYS A 374 8.16 43.46 -2.33
N PHE A 375 8.55 42.72 -3.36
CA PHE A 375 9.89 42.79 -3.95
C PHE A 375 9.85 43.57 -5.26
N PRO A 376 10.92 44.30 -5.64
CA PRO A 376 11.02 44.88 -6.98
C PRO A 376 10.89 43.77 -8.04
N LEU A 377 10.12 44.03 -9.11
CA LEU A 377 9.93 43.16 -10.27
C LEU A 377 9.24 41.80 -10.04
N LEU A 378 8.74 41.49 -8.83
CA LEU A 378 8.02 40.24 -8.54
C LEU A 378 6.58 40.49 -8.03
N PRO A 379 5.66 39.51 -8.17
CA PRO A 379 4.33 39.58 -7.56
C PRO A 379 4.38 39.79 -6.04
N THR A 380 3.33 40.37 -5.46
CA THR A 380 3.25 40.56 -4.00
C THR A 380 3.09 39.20 -3.32
N LEU A 381 4.05 38.84 -2.47
CA LEU A 381 4.10 37.56 -1.76
C LEU A 381 3.21 37.65 -0.51
N SER A 382 2.15 36.85 -0.45
CA SER A 382 1.22 36.79 0.70
C SER A 382 1.57 35.58 1.58
N LEU A 383 2.38 35.82 2.62
CA LEU A 383 2.81 34.80 3.58
C LEU A 383 1.88 34.78 4.80
N ASN A 384 1.42 33.60 5.20
CA ASN A 384 1.05 33.31 6.59
C ASN A 384 2.18 32.45 7.22
N PHE A 385 2.19 32.29 8.54
CA PHE A 385 3.22 31.44 9.17
C PHE A 385 3.00 29.95 8.87
N GLU A 386 1.75 29.53 8.71
CA GLU A 386 1.37 28.16 8.37
C GLU A 386 1.96 27.67 7.02
N ARG A 387 1.76 28.40 5.92
CA ARG A 387 2.36 28.08 4.61
C ARG A 387 3.86 28.07 4.68
N LEU A 388 4.47 29.07 5.33
CA LEU A 388 5.93 29.14 5.43
C LEU A 388 6.46 27.87 6.10
N CYS A 389 5.92 27.50 7.26
CA CYS A 389 6.30 26.28 7.96
C CYS A 389 6.01 25.01 7.14
N PHE A 390 4.78 24.82 6.67
CA PHE A 390 4.36 23.60 5.97
C PHE A 390 5.13 23.39 4.67
N ARG A 391 5.24 24.43 3.83
CA ARG A 391 5.91 24.35 2.53
C ARG A 391 7.42 24.17 2.69
N THR A 392 8.05 24.77 3.71
CA THR A 392 9.44 24.46 4.06
C THR A 392 9.62 23.01 4.52
N VAL A 393 8.75 22.49 5.40
CA VAL A 393 8.79 21.08 5.84
C VAL A 393 8.63 20.12 4.66
N TYR A 394 7.71 20.40 3.74
CA TYR A 394 7.52 19.63 2.50
C TYR A 394 8.78 19.60 1.62
N VAL A 395 9.43 20.76 1.40
CA VAL A 395 10.67 20.80 0.61
C VAL A 395 11.80 20.06 1.31
N VAL A 396 11.97 20.26 2.62
CA VAL A 396 12.98 19.54 3.42
C VAL A 396 12.73 18.02 3.39
N SER A 397 11.48 17.57 3.46
CA SER A 397 11.15 16.14 3.45
C SER A 397 11.35 15.49 2.07
N THR A 398 10.96 16.17 0.98
CA THR A 398 11.22 15.67 -0.40
C THR A 398 12.73 15.63 -0.70
N THR A 399 13.50 16.65 -0.28
CA THR A 399 14.97 16.65 -0.39
C THR A 399 15.62 15.56 0.48
N GLY A 400 15.13 15.36 1.71
CA GLY A 400 15.65 14.33 2.61
C GLY A 400 15.44 12.91 2.08
N ILE A 401 14.27 12.61 1.51
CA ILE A 401 13.99 11.29 0.91
C ILE A 401 14.83 11.08 -0.36
N ALA A 402 14.95 12.10 -1.23
CA ALA A 402 15.82 12.08 -2.40
C ALA A 402 17.30 11.77 -2.05
N MET A 403 17.77 12.22 -0.89
CA MET A 403 19.11 11.94 -0.39
C MET A 403 19.28 10.50 0.12
N ILE A 404 18.21 9.84 0.59
CA ILE A 404 18.24 8.46 1.09
C ILE A 404 18.14 7.46 -0.07
N PHE A 405 17.35 7.75 -1.10
CA PHE A 405 17.08 6.84 -2.22
C PHE A 405 17.38 7.47 -3.61
N PRO A 406 18.65 7.75 -3.95
CA PRO A 406 19.01 8.53 -5.15
C PRO A 406 18.91 7.76 -6.50
N TYR A 407 17.84 6.99 -6.72
CA TYR A 407 17.69 6.05 -7.85
C TYR A 407 16.66 6.53 -8.90
N PHE A 408 17.13 7.30 -9.87
CA PHE A 408 16.29 8.01 -10.86
C PHE A 408 15.20 7.16 -11.55
N ASN A 409 15.56 6.06 -12.22
CA ASN A 409 14.57 5.23 -12.95
C ASN A 409 13.68 4.39 -12.02
N GLU A 410 14.17 4.03 -10.83
CA GLU A 410 13.42 3.19 -9.90
C GLU A 410 12.31 4.00 -9.21
N GLU A 411 12.55 5.28 -8.90
CA GLU A 411 11.52 6.20 -8.43
C GLU A 411 10.44 6.48 -9.49
N LEU A 412 10.84 6.78 -10.73
CA LEU A 412 9.92 7.03 -11.85
C LEU A 412 8.94 5.86 -12.02
N TRP A 413 9.45 4.62 -11.97
CA TRP A 413 8.65 3.40 -11.97
C TRP A 413 7.71 3.28 -10.74
N LEU A 414 8.21 3.48 -9.51
CA LEU A 414 7.40 3.39 -8.29
C LEU A 414 6.19 4.34 -8.31
N LEU A 415 6.42 5.60 -8.69
CA LEU A 415 5.39 6.64 -8.76
C LEU A 415 4.34 6.35 -9.84
N SER A 416 4.77 5.71 -10.92
CA SER A 416 3.91 5.29 -12.02
C SER A 416 3.08 4.03 -11.68
N SER A 417 3.65 3.10 -10.91
CA SER A 417 2.92 1.93 -10.38
C SER A 417 1.75 2.37 -9.48
N ALA A 418 1.99 3.32 -8.58
CA ALA A 418 0.94 3.90 -7.74
C ALA A 418 -0.18 4.62 -8.55
N LYS A 419 0.17 5.19 -9.71
CA LYS A 419 -0.76 5.83 -10.66
C LYS A 419 -1.61 4.81 -11.42
N ASN A 420 -1.06 3.65 -11.80
CA ASN A 420 -1.80 2.64 -12.56
C ASN A 420 -2.88 1.91 -11.74
N SER A 421 -2.76 1.87 -10.40
CA SER A 421 -3.88 1.48 -9.53
C SER A 421 -5.11 2.38 -9.70
N LEU A 422 -4.93 3.66 -10.05
CA LEU A 422 -6.04 4.60 -10.29
C LEU A 422 -6.88 4.22 -11.53
N PHE A 423 -6.25 3.69 -12.58
CA PHE A 423 -6.97 3.23 -13.78
C PHE A 423 -7.70 1.90 -13.56
N SER A 424 -7.25 1.06 -12.63
CA SER A 424 -7.96 -0.17 -12.26
C SER A 424 -9.22 0.07 -11.39
N GLU A 425 -9.41 1.26 -10.82
CA GLU A 425 -10.52 1.57 -9.91
C GLU A 425 -11.66 2.42 -10.53
N ILE A 426 -11.50 2.93 -11.76
CA ILE A 426 -12.47 3.85 -12.38
C ILE A 426 -13.25 3.16 -13.52
N GLY A 427 -14.23 2.33 -13.14
CA GLY A 427 -15.29 1.79 -14.02
C GLY A 427 -15.49 0.27 -13.90
N LEU A 428 -16.54 -0.26 -13.25
CA LEU A 428 -17.72 0.33 -12.62
C LEU A 428 -17.91 -0.17 -11.17
N GLY A 429 -18.53 0.63 -10.29
CA GLY A 429 -19.38 0.05 -9.22
C GLY A 429 -19.10 0.36 -7.73
N HIS A 430 -18.97 1.64 -7.37
CA HIS A 430 -19.47 2.23 -6.09
C HIS A 430 -18.83 1.88 -4.70
N LYS A 431 -18.13 2.89 -4.14
CA LYS A 431 -18.33 3.50 -2.78
C LYS A 431 -18.07 2.69 -1.48
N THR A 432 -16.82 2.25 -1.27
CA THR A 432 -15.81 2.89 -0.35
C THR A 432 -16.09 3.17 1.19
N VAL A 433 -15.03 3.06 2.03
CA VAL A 433 -14.83 2.96 3.55
C VAL A 433 -14.86 4.27 4.43
N VAL A 434 -14.55 4.23 5.76
CA VAL A 434 -14.10 5.32 6.72
C VAL A 434 -15.22 6.13 7.41
N SER A 435 -15.32 6.32 8.75
CA SER A 435 -14.74 5.73 10.00
C SER A 435 -15.61 6.15 11.21
N VAL A 436 -15.33 5.65 12.44
CA VAL A 436 -15.13 6.42 13.72
C VAL A 436 -15.67 5.73 15.03
N LEU A 437 -14.84 5.77 16.09
CA LEU A 437 -15.08 5.61 17.57
C LEU A 437 -15.42 4.23 18.23
N PHE A 438 -14.39 3.68 18.92
CA PHE A 438 -14.31 3.25 20.35
C PHE A 438 -15.31 2.31 21.06
N CYS A 439 -14.74 1.48 21.96
CA CYS A 439 -15.34 0.77 23.12
C CYS A 439 -16.53 -0.21 22.89
N SER A 440 -16.77 -1.25 23.71
CA SER A 440 -16.02 -1.79 24.86
C SER A 440 -16.04 -3.33 24.88
N MET A 441 -15.13 -3.91 25.65
CA MET A 441 -14.81 -5.34 25.81
C MET A 441 -15.99 -6.24 26.24
N ALA A 442 -15.89 -7.56 25.96
CA ALA A 442 -15.53 -8.58 26.98
C ALA A 442 -16.25 -9.96 26.81
N VAL A 443 -15.54 -10.98 26.31
CA VAL A 443 -16.05 -12.38 26.28
C VAL A 443 -15.73 -13.13 27.57
N GLU A 444 -16.69 -13.97 27.95
CA GLU A 444 -16.68 -15.09 28.90
C GLU A 444 -17.25 -14.93 30.31
N THR A 445 -17.90 -16.03 30.69
CA THR A 445 -18.42 -16.39 32.00
C THR A 445 -18.23 -17.90 32.15
N ASP A 446 -17.43 -18.32 33.11
CA ASP A 446 -17.75 -19.56 33.82
C ASP A 446 -19.14 -19.38 34.45
N VAL A 447 -19.96 -20.42 34.31
CA VAL A 447 -21.33 -20.50 34.82
C VAL A 447 -21.45 -21.70 35.73
N ASP A 448 -21.07 -21.50 36.99
CA ASP A 448 -21.69 -22.22 38.10
C ASP A 448 -23.20 -21.93 38.13
N GLY A 449 -23.96 -22.89 38.64
CA GLY A 449 -25.39 -23.11 38.36
C GLY A 449 -26.41 -22.03 38.74
N GLN A 450 -25.98 -20.84 39.19
CA GLN A 450 -26.86 -19.70 39.51
C GLN A 450 -26.69 -18.50 38.54
N ASN A 451 -25.64 -18.47 37.72
CA ASN A 451 -25.36 -17.32 36.81
C ASN A 451 -26.19 -17.33 35.50
N ALA A 452 -27.02 -18.35 35.26
CA ALA A 452 -27.72 -18.51 33.97
C ALA A 452 -29.02 -17.69 33.85
N SER A 453 -29.68 -17.35 34.97
CA SER A 453 -30.93 -16.59 35.01
C SER A 453 -30.74 -15.06 35.03
N LEU A 454 -29.50 -14.58 35.23
CA LEU A 454 -29.17 -13.16 35.33
C LEU A 454 -28.48 -12.59 34.07
N LEU A 455 -28.06 -13.45 33.15
CA LEU A 455 -27.54 -13.04 31.83
C LEU A 455 -28.66 -12.69 30.82
N SER A 456 -29.90 -13.08 31.10
CA SER A 456 -31.10 -12.73 30.33
C SER A 456 -31.76 -11.43 30.81
N SER A 457 -31.58 -11.04 32.08
CA SER A 457 -32.29 -9.90 32.69
C SER A 457 -31.70 -8.52 32.42
N ASP A 458 -30.48 -8.44 31.87
CA ASP A 458 -29.74 -7.18 31.67
C ASP A 458 -29.55 -6.80 30.17
N GLN A 459 -30.33 -7.42 29.27
CA GLN A 459 -30.38 -7.05 27.84
C GLN A 459 -31.53 -6.10 27.47
N SER A 460 -32.30 -5.61 28.44
CA SER A 460 -33.18 -4.47 28.25
C SER A 460 -32.39 -3.15 28.32
N ALA A 461 -32.40 -2.39 27.22
CA ALA A 461 -32.05 -0.96 27.14
C ALA A 461 -30.56 -0.51 27.16
N HIS A 462 -29.64 -1.21 26.49
CA HIS A 462 -28.39 -0.58 26.00
C HIS A 462 -28.31 -0.51 24.46
N LYS A 463 -28.34 0.71 23.93
CA LYS A 463 -28.25 1.06 22.50
C LYS A 463 -26.89 0.61 21.92
N ARG A 464 -26.83 -0.55 21.26
CA ARG A 464 -25.61 -1.09 20.65
C ARG A 464 -25.35 -0.41 19.30
N VAL A 465 -24.10 0.03 19.07
CA VAL A 465 -23.68 0.85 17.92
C VAL A 465 -23.87 0.12 16.59
N GLU A 466 -24.28 0.83 15.53
CA GLU A 466 -24.39 0.27 14.18
C GLU A 466 -23.01 -0.01 13.56
N GLY A 467 -22.83 -1.18 12.94
CA GLY A 467 -21.60 -1.54 12.24
C GLY A 467 -21.32 -0.64 11.04
N SER A 468 -20.05 -0.25 10.85
CA SER A 468 -19.60 0.66 9.77
C SER A 468 -18.90 -0.05 8.60
N GLY A 469 -18.69 -1.36 8.69
CA GLY A 469 -17.95 -2.17 7.73
C GLY A 469 -18.63 -2.35 6.37
N THR A 470 -17.84 -2.65 5.35
CA THR A 470 -18.25 -2.79 3.95
C THR A 470 -17.65 -4.06 3.33
N VAL A 471 -18.03 -4.40 2.09
CA VAL A 471 -17.41 -5.49 1.32
C VAL A 471 -15.88 -5.36 1.32
N TRP A 472 -15.35 -4.15 1.17
CA TRP A 472 -13.92 -3.88 1.08
C TRP A 472 -13.18 -4.03 2.42
N THR A 473 -13.79 -3.64 3.55
CA THR A 473 -13.16 -3.85 4.87
C THR A 473 -13.19 -5.33 5.26
N ALA A 474 -14.30 -6.03 4.98
CA ALA A 474 -14.36 -7.47 5.16
C ALA A 474 -13.36 -8.20 4.27
N LEU A 475 -13.24 -7.81 3.00
CA LEU A 475 -12.23 -8.35 2.09
C LEU A 475 -10.82 -8.13 2.64
N ALA A 476 -10.47 -6.91 3.07
CA ALA A 476 -9.16 -6.60 3.65
C ALA A 476 -8.87 -7.48 4.88
N HIS A 477 -9.80 -7.61 5.83
CA HIS A 477 -9.61 -8.47 7.00
C HIS A 477 -9.47 -9.95 6.63
N ILE A 478 -10.23 -10.47 5.66
CA ILE A 478 -10.07 -11.85 5.19
C ILE A 478 -8.68 -12.02 4.53
N ILE A 479 -8.27 -11.10 3.66
CA ILE A 479 -6.93 -11.15 3.02
C ILE A 479 -5.83 -11.14 4.08
N THR A 480 -5.84 -10.21 5.04
CA THR A 480 -4.83 -10.11 6.12
C THR A 480 -4.72 -11.40 6.94
N ALA A 481 -5.84 -12.11 7.13
CA ALA A 481 -5.90 -13.35 7.88
C ALA A 481 -5.49 -14.59 7.06
N VAL A 482 -5.69 -14.56 5.73
CA VAL A 482 -5.43 -15.70 4.83
C VAL A 482 -4.01 -15.60 4.24
N ILE A 483 -3.72 -14.53 3.49
CA ILE A 483 -2.43 -14.34 2.82
C ILE A 483 -1.39 -13.95 3.88
N GLY A 484 -0.78 -14.95 4.51
CA GLY A 484 0.28 -14.81 5.50
C GLY A 484 1.40 -15.81 5.28
N SER A 485 2.02 -16.28 6.36
CA SER A 485 3.11 -17.28 6.30
C SER A 485 2.74 -18.52 5.47
N GLY A 486 1.46 -18.90 5.43
CA GLY A 486 0.98 -20.04 4.65
C GLY A 486 1.26 -19.96 3.14
N VAL A 487 1.28 -18.78 2.51
CA VAL A 487 1.57 -18.68 1.07
C VAL A 487 3.04 -19.02 0.74
N LEU A 488 3.94 -18.80 1.70
CA LEU A 488 5.38 -19.01 1.52
C LEU A 488 5.75 -20.50 1.44
N SER A 489 4.97 -21.40 2.06
CA SER A 489 5.19 -22.85 1.99
C SER A 489 4.57 -23.53 0.78
N LEU A 490 3.63 -22.88 0.08
CA LEU A 490 2.89 -23.50 -1.03
C LEU A 490 3.77 -23.94 -2.18
N ALA A 491 4.89 -23.26 -2.45
CA ALA A 491 5.86 -23.72 -3.45
C ALA A 491 6.44 -25.09 -3.08
N TRP A 492 6.80 -25.29 -1.80
CA TRP A 492 7.26 -26.59 -1.33
C TRP A 492 6.14 -27.63 -1.37
N SER A 493 4.93 -27.31 -0.90
CA SER A 493 3.78 -28.24 -0.93
C SER A 493 3.45 -28.67 -2.36
N MET A 494 3.46 -27.71 -3.31
CA MET A 494 3.34 -27.92 -4.74
C MET A 494 4.45 -28.84 -5.26
N SER A 495 5.70 -28.66 -4.83
CA SER A 495 6.80 -29.57 -5.21
C SER A 495 6.60 -31.00 -4.71
N GLN A 496 6.02 -31.22 -3.53
CA GLN A 496 5.76 -32.58 -3.03
C GLN A 496 4.63 -33.28 -3.79
N LEU A 497 3.64 -32.52 -4.27
CA LEU A 497 2.44 -33.04 -4.95
C LEU A 497 2.62 -33.19 -6.47
N GLY A 498 3.40 -32.30 -7.11
CA GLY A 498 3.59 -32.31 -8.56
C GLY A 498 2.47 -31.66 -9.37
N TRP A 499 2.77 -31.31 -10.62
CA TRP A 499 2.01 -30.36 -11.45
C TRP A 499 0.50 -30.62 -11.59
N ILE A 500 0.03 -31.86 -11.43
CA ILE A 500 -1.40 -32.19 -11.47
C ILE A 500 -2.04 -32.14 -10.09
N ALA A 501 -1.48 -32.85 -9.11
CA ALA A 501 -2.13 -33.00 -7.80
C ALA A 501 -2.10 -31.71 -6.98
N GLY A 502 -1.02 -30.91 -7.08
CA GLY A 502 -0.88 -29.66 -6.32
C GLY A 502 -2.01 -28.66 -6.58
N PRO A 503 -2.22 -28.19 -7.82
CA PRO A 503 -3.26 -27.20 -8.13
C PRO A 503 -4.66 -27.73 -7.83
N LEU A 504 -4.95 -29.01 -8.11
CA LEU A 504 -6.24 -29.64 -7.81
C LEU A 504 -6.54 -29.69 -6.31
N ILE A 505 -5.55 -30.02 -5.49
CA ILE A 505 -5.67 -30.00 -4.02
C ILE A 505 -5.86 -28.56 -3.52
N MET A 506 -5.08 -27.60 -4.01
CA MET A 506 -5.22 -26.19 -3.60
C MET A 506 -6.61 -25.63 -3.95
N LEU A 507 -7.14 -25.93 -5.15
CA LEU A 507 -8.50 -25.59 -5.55
C LEU A 507 -9.56 -26.28 -4.68
N SER A 508 -9.32 -27.53 -4.27
CA SER A 508 -10.21 -28.29 -3.38
C SER A 508 -10.28 -27.67 -1.97
N PHE A 509 -9.15 -27.24 -1.41
CA PHE A 509 -9.10 -26.55 -0.11
C PHE A 509 -9.71 -25.14 -0.17
N ALA A 510 -9.54 -24.41 -1.28
CA ALA A 510 -10.23 -23.16 -1.53
C ALA A 510 -11.77 -23.33 -1.59
N LEU A 511 -12.25 -24.39 -2.25
CA LEU A 511 -13.66 -24.74 -2.33
C LEU A 511 -14.22 -25.09 -0.94
N VAL A 512 -13.53 -25.93 -0.17
CA VAL A 512 -13.90 -26.30 1.22
C VAL A 512 -14.06 -25.05 2.10
N SER A 513 -13.12 -24.11 2.01
CA SER A 513 -13.15 -22.87 2.81
C SER A 513 -14.25 -21.92 2.34
N THR A 514 -14.57 -21.90 1.05
CA THR A 514 -15.70 -21.13 0.50
C THR A 514 -17.04 -21.72 0.93
N ILE A 515 -17.17 -23.05 0.97
CA ILE A 515 -18.34 -23.74 1.54
C ILE A 515 -18.50 -23.39 3.02
N SER A 516 -17.41 -23.44 3.80
CA SER A 516 -17.38 -23.03 5.22
C SER A 516 -17.95 -21.62 5.43
N ALA A 517 -17.43 -20.63 4.70
CA ALA A 517 -17.91 -19.25 4.70
C ALA A 517 -19.41 -19.15 4.40
N PHE A 518 -19.91 -19.91 3.41
CA PHE A 518 -21.33 -19.88 3.05
C PHE A 518 -22.23 -20.55 4.09
N LEU A 519 -21.76 -21.57 4.80
CA LEU A 519 -22.46 -22.18 5.94
C LEU A 519 -22.53 -21.18 7.10
N LEU A 520 -21.40 -20.57 7.48
CA LEU A 520 -21.31 -19.56 8.55
C LEU A 520 -22.17 -18.33 8.29
N CYS A 521 -22.31 -17.88 7.04
CA CYS A 521 -23.28 -16.85 6.65
C CYS A 521 -24.75 -17.15 7.04
N ASN A 522 -25.10 -18.39 7.36
CA ASN A 522 -26.43 -18.74 7.88
C ASN A 522 -26.50 -18.79 9.42
N CYS A 523 -25.36 -18.79 10.10
CA CYS A 523 -25.23 -18.96 11.56
C CYS A 523 -25.05 -17.63 12.32
N TYR A 524 -24.86 -16.52 11.60
CA TYR A 524 -24.75 -15.16 12.17
C TYR A 524 -26.00 -14.69 12.93
N SER A 525 -27.17 -15.28 12.67
CA SER A 525 -28.39 -14.94 13.41
C SER A 525 -29.18 -16.21 13.73
N SER A 526 -29.60 -16.33 14.98
CA SER A 526 -30.29 -17.48 15.54
C SER A 526 -31.52 -17.00 16.32
N PHE A 527 -32.56 -17.84 16.40
CA PHE A 527 -33.74 -17.56 17.21
C PHE A 527 -33.60 -18.27 18.55
N ASP A 528 -33.94 -17.58 19.65
CA ASP A 528 -34.03 -18.16 20.99
C ASP A 528 -35.32 -19.00 21.14
N PRO A 529 -35.51 -19.82 22.20
CA PRO A 529 -36.76 -20.55 22.42
C PRO A 529 -38.01 -19.67 22.46
N ASP A 530 -37.86 -18.42 22.93
CA ASP A 530 -38.92 -17.40 22.94
C ASP A 530 -39.09 -16.67 21.58
N ASN A 531 -38.50 -17.22 20.51
CA ASN A 531 -38.56 -16.73 19.13
C ASN A 531 -37.93 -15.34 18.89
N VAL A 532 -37.07 -14.88 19.82
CA VAL A 532 -36.32 -13.61 19.71
C VAL A 532 -35.08 -13.79 18.83
N LEU A 533 -34.82 -12.84 17.92
CA LEU A 533 -33.68 -12.89 16.99
C LEU A 533 -32.39 -12.37 17.62
N HIS A 534 -31.46 -13.28 17.95
CA HIS A 534 -30.12 -12.93 18.42
C HIS A 534 -29.09 -12.92 17.27
N ARG A 535 -28.09 -12.04 17.39
CA ARG A 535 -26.93 -11.98 16.49
C ARG A 535 -25.71 -12.61 17.16
N ASN A 536 -25.07 -13.53 16.46
CA ASN A 536 -23.87 -14.22 16.91
C ASN A 536 -22.62 -13.50 16.38
N GLY A 537 -22.19 -12.47 17.10
CA GLY A 537 -21.09 -11.58 16.68
C GLY A 537 -19.67 -12.16 16.81
N SER A 538 -19.51 -13.42 17.22
CA SER A 538 -18.23 -14.14 17.17
C SER A 538 -18.43 -15.64 16.98
N TYR A 539 -17.38 -16.32 16.52
CA TYR A 539 -17.43 -17.77 16.24
C TYR A 539 -17.85 -18.60 17.46
N LEU A 540 -17.25 -18.35 18.63
CA LEU A 540 -17.51 -19.14 19.83
C LEU A 540 -18.91 -18.90 20.41
N VAL A 541 -19.44 -17.68 20.27
CA VAL A 541 -20.83 -17.35 20.62
C VAL A 541 -21.81 -18.10 19.72
N ALA A 542 -21.58 -18.14 18.40
CA ALA A 542 -22.42 -18.94 17.48
C ALA A 542 -22.47 -20.42 17.87
N VAL A 543 -21.31 -21.03 18.18
CA VAL A 543 -21.28 -22.44 18.63
C VAL A 543 -22.03 -22.61 19.95
N GLN A 544 -21.94 -21.66 20.88
CA GLN A 544 -22.66 -21.74 22.16
C GLN A 544 -24.17 -21.61 22.01
N THR A 545 -24.65 -20.66 21.20
CA THR A 545 -26.08 -20.44 20.98
C THR A 545 -26.71 -21.59 20.19
N ILE A 546 -26.03 -22.10 19.17
CA ILE A 546 -26.60 -23.09 18.24
C ILE A 546 -26.37 -24.54 18.69
N LEU A 547 -25.18 -24.86 19.23
CA LEU A 547 -24.78 -26.23 19.58
C LEU A 547 -24.63 -26.47 21.10
N GLY A 548 -24.89 -25.45 21.91
CA GLY A 548 -24.88 -25.53 23.37
C GLY A 548 -23.50 -25.51 24.04
N LYS A 549 -23.51 -25.41 25.36
CA LYS A 549 -22.31 -25.16 26.20
C LYS A 549 -21.19 -26.20 26.05
N LYS A 550 -21.52 -27.50 25.92
CA LYS A 550 -20.52 -28.57 25.75
C LYS A 550 -19.73 -28.42 24.45
N SER A 551 -20.43 -28.12 23.36
CA SER A 551 -19.85 -27.89 22.04
C SER A 551 -18.99 -26.62 22.03
N ALA A 552 -19.45 -25.55 22.69
CA ALA A 552 -18.69 -24.31 22.83
C ALA A 552 -17.41 -24.47 23.65
N TRP A 553 -17.42 -25.27 24.72
CA TRP A 553 -16.21 -25.59 25.49
C TRP A 553 -15.18 -26.34 24.62
N ALA A 554 -15.61 -27.37 23.90
CA ALA A 554 -14.73 -28.13 22.99
C ALA A 554 -14.18 -27.25 21.86
N CYS A 555 -15.02 -26.39 21.27
CA CYS A 555 -14.59 -25.38 20.30
C CYS A 555 -13.57 -24.42 20.90
N GLY A 556 -13.82 -23.91 22.12
CA GLY A 556 -12.95 -23.00 22.84
C GLY A 556 -11.54 -23.54 23.04
N VAL A 557 -11.37 -24.83 23.33
CA VAL A 557 -10.04 -25.46 23.40
C VAL A 557 -9.30 -25.35 22.06
N VAL A 558 -9.97 -25.67 20.95
CA VAL A 558 -9.39 -25.59 19.59
C VAL A 558 -9.08 -24.15 19.18
N VAL A 559 -9.95 -23.19 19.52
CA VAL A 559 -9.76 -21.76 19.22
C VAL A 559 -8.58 -21.17 20.00
N ASN A 560 -8.46 -21.47 21.30
CA ASN A 560 -7.33 -21.01 22.10
C ASN A 560 -6.00 -21.59 21.61
N PHE A 561 -5.97 -22.88 21.24
CA PHE A 561 -4.81 -23.49 20.59
C PHE A 561 -4.46 -22.81 19.26
N ASN A 562 -5.47 -22.39 18.48
CA ASN A 562 -5.26 -21.67 17.23
C ASN A 562 -4.56 -20.32 17.41
N TYR A 563 -4.86 -19.55 18.46
CA TYR A 563 -4.17 -18.28 18.70
C TYR A 563 -2.69 -18.52 19.07
N ILE A 564 -2.43 -19.45 19.99
CA ILE A 564 -1.07 -19.82 20.44
C ILE A 564 -0.20 -20.31 19.27
N LYS A 565 -0.72 -21.24 18.44
CA LYS A 565 0.06 -21.81 17.33
C LYS A 565 0.41 -20.76 16.27
N ILE A 566 -0.47 -19.78 16.01
CA ILE A 566 -0.21 -18.71 15.03
C ILE A 566 0.92 -17.82 15.53
N GLY A 567 0.95 -17.49 16.82
CA GLY A 567 2.06 -16.76 17.43
C GLY A 567 3.40 -17.48 17.23
N ILE A 568 3.44 -18.81 17.39
CA ILE A 568 4.63 -19.63 17.13
C ILE A 568 5.03 -19.59 15.65
N VAL A 569 4.11 -19.89 14.73
CA VAL A 569 4.39 -19.89 13.28
C VAL A 569 4.88 -18.53 12.78
N TYR A 570 4.27 -17.43 13.22
CA TYR A 570 4.68 -16.09 12.82
C TYR A 570 6.06 -15.74 13.35
N THR A 571 6.38 -16.13 14.59
CA THR A 571 7.72 -15.96 15.17
C THR A 571 8.79 -16.72 14.38
N ILE A 572 8.52 -17.96 13.98
CA ILE A 572 9.40 -18.74 13.10
C ILE A 572 9.57 -18.04 11.75
N THR A 573 8.46 -17.68 11.09
CA THR A 573 8.48 -17.10 9.73
C THR A 573 9.24 -15.77 9.69
N SER A 574 8.96 -14.86 10.62
CA SER A 574 9.66 -13.57 10.71
C SER A 574 11.15 -13.75 11.02
N SER A 575 11.53 -14.72 11.86
CA SER A 575 12.95 -15.02 12.10
C SER A 575 13.67 -15.53 10.85
N ILE A 576 12.99 -16.35 10.03
CA ILE A 576 13.52 -16.83 8.75
C ILE A 576 13.67 -15.67 7.75
N SER A 577 12.69 -14.76 7.67
CA SER A 577 12.75 -13.62 6.75
C SER A 577 13.81 -12.58 7.17
N MET A 578 13.97 -12.26 8.46
CA MET A 578 15.07 -11.39 8.91
C MET A 578 16.44 -12.03 8.64
N ARG A 579 16.57 -13.34 8.87
CA ARG A 579 17.78 -14.08 8.50
C ARG A 579 18.05 -14.07 6.99
N ALA A 580 17.00 -14.12 6.17
CA ALA A 580 17.12 -14.07 4.71
C ALA A 580 17.66 -12.72 4.23
N ILE A 581 17.20 -11.60 4.80
CA ILE A 581 17.73 -10.25 4.54
C ILE A 581 19.24 -10.20 4.84
N GLN A 582 19.65 -10.64 6.03
CA GLN A 582 21.07 -10.56 6.39
C GLN A 582 21.95 -11.51 5.55
N ARG A 583 21.43 -12.68 5.16
CA ARG A 583 22.11 -13.61 4.25
C ARG A 583 22.25 -13.06 2.83
N SER A 584 21.21 -12.41 2.32
CA SER A 584 21.17 -11.73 1.02
C SER A 584 22.23 -10.62 0.94
N ASN A 585 22.23 -9.71 1.93
CA ASN A 585 23.26 -8.65 2.04
C ASN A 585 24.68 -9.21 2.15
N CYS A 586 24.89 -10.27 2.93
CA CYS A 586 26.19 -10.92 3.06
C CYS A 586 26.71 -11.44 1.72
N TYR A 587 25.88 -12.14 0.93
CA TYR A 587 26.29 -12.61 -0.40
C TYR A 587 26.54 -11.47 -1.40
N HIS A 588 25.85 -10.34 -1.28
CA HIS A 588 26.11 -9.17 -2.11
C HIS A 588 27.43 -8.47 -1.76
N ILE A 589 27.78 -8.36 -0.47
CA ILE A 589 28.99 -7.68 0.02
C ILE A 589 30.23 -8.56 -0.08
N GLU A 590 30.16 -9.81 0.39
CA GLU A 590 31.30 -10.72 0.51
C GLU A 590 31.44 -11.69 -0.68
N GLY A 591 30.45 -11.70 -1.57
CA GLY A 591 30.42 -12.54 -2.78
C GLY A 591 29.83 -13.94 -2.56
N HIS A 592 29.56 -14.63 -3.67
CA HIS A 592 28.79 -15.88 -3.68
C HIS A 592 29.46 -17.07 -2.97
N THR A 593 30.76 -17.00 -2.66
CA THR A 593 31.52 -18.06 -1.98
C THR A 593 31.68 -17.83 -0.47
N ALA A 594 31.15 -16.74 0.08
CA ALA A 594 31.22 -16.44 1.51
C ALA A 594 30.37 -17.38 2.37
N ASP A 595 30.84 -17.73 3.57
CA ASP A 595 30.11 -18.62 4.48
C ASP A 595 29.06 -17.87 5.32
N CYS A 596 28.07 -17.30 4.63
CA CYS A 596 26.98 -16.50 5.20
C CYS A 596 25.97 -17.32 6.04
N LYS A 597 26.45 -18.00 7.09
CA LYS A 597 25.65 -18.75 8.07
C LYS A 597 25.25 -17.83 9.23
N TYR A 598 23.95 -17.74 9.48
CA TYR A 598 23.38 -16.96 10.57
C TYR A 598 22.42 -17.80 11.40
N GLU A 599 22.60 -17.78 12.72
CA GLU A 599 21.75 -18.51 13.66
C GLU A 599 20.33 -17.92 13.72
N SER A 600 19.31 -18.78 13.62
CA SER A 600 17.91 -18.30 13.65
C SER A 600 17.49 -17.76 15.01
N ILE A 601 18.02 -18.32 16.10
CA ILE A 601 17.65 -17.99 17.49
C ILE A 601 17.73 -16.50 17.81
N TYR A 602 18.74 -15.80 17.26
CA TYR A 602 18.91 -14.36 17.44
C TYR A 602 17.73 -13.55 16.86
N TYR A 603 17.31 -13.87 15.63
CA TYR A 603 16.16 -13.24 14.99
C TYR A 603 14.83 -13.66 15.62
N THR A 604 14.73 -14.88 16.15
CA THR A 604 13.58 -15.34 16.93
C THR A 604 13.42 -14.49 18.20
N LEU A 605 14.51 -14.19 18.90
CA LEU A 605 14.51 -13.31 20.08
C LEU A 605 14.21 -11.85 19.71
N ILE A 606 14.74 -11.32 18.60
CA ILE A 606 14.40 -9.98 18.10
C ILE A 606 12.90 -9.86 17.83
N PHE A 607 12.30 -10.81 17.12
CA PHE A 607 10.86 -10.77 16.86
C PHE A 607 10.06 -10.89 18.14
N GLY A 608 10.47 -11.75 19.07
CA GLY A 608 9.89 -11.85 20.42
C GLY A 608 9.92 -10.50 21.15
N ALA A 609 11.06 -9.79 21.16
CA ALA A 609 11.17 -8.47 21.77
C ALA A 609 10.25 -7.43 21.12
N ILE A 610 10.14 -7.43 19.79
CA ILE A 610 9.18 -6.59 19.06
C ILE A 610 7.74 -6.93 19.49
N GLN A 611 7.38 -8.22 19.59
CA GLN A 611 6.04 -8.62 20.03
C GLN A 611 5.77 -8.27 21.50
N VAL A 612 6.76 -8.30 22.39
CA VAL A 612 6.59 -7.83 23.78
C VAL A 612 6.14 -6.36 23.79
N ILE A 613 6.73 -5.51 22.94
CA ILE A 613 6.34 -4.10 22.81
C ILE A 613 4.94 -3.96 22.18
N PHE A 614 4.72 -4.54 21.00
CA PHE A 614 3.46 -4.39 20.26
C PHE A 614 2.26 -5.06 20.96
N SER A 615 2.46 -6.11 21.75
CA SER A 615 1.40 -6.70 22.55
C SER A 615 0.98 -5.86 23.76
N GLN A 616 1.66 -4.76 24.07
CA GLN A 616 1.16 -3.78 25.04
C GLN A 616 0.04 -2.87 24.48
N ILE A 617 -0.29 -2.94 23.18
CA ILE A 617 -1.41 -2.20 22.59
C ILE A 617 -2.73 -2.59 23.30
N PRO A 618 -3.59 -1.65 23.75
CA PRO A 618 -4.61 -1.96 24.76
C PRO A 618 -5.67 -2.98 24.31
N ASP A 619 -6.13 -2.86 23.06
CA ASP A 619 -7.19 -3.67 22.48
C ASP A 619 -7.04 -3.83 20.95
N PHE A 620 -7.87 -4.71 20.39
CA PHE A 620 -7.93 -5.01 18.96
C PHE A 620 -8.27 -3.80 18.07
N ARG A 621 -9.11 -2.85 18.53
CA ARG A 621 -9.50 -1.68 17.70
C ARG A 621 -8.31 -0.74 17.48
N ASN A 622 -7.44 -0.61 18.49
CA ASN A 622 -6.19 0.14 18.35
C ASN A 622 -5.15 -0.54 17.42
N THR A 623 -5.42 -1.75 16.91
CA THR A 623 -4.59 -2.46 15.90
C THR A 623 -5.17 -2.39 14.47
N GLU A 624 -6.24 -1.61 14.24
CA GLU A 624 -6.87 -1.48 12.91
C GLU A 624 -5.89 -0.96 11.85
N TRP A 625 -5.15 0.12 12.14
CA TRP A 625 -4.14 0.70 11.23
C TRP A 625 -3.04 -0.31 10.88
N LEU A 626 -2.60 -1.09 11.87
CA LEU A 626 -1.58 -2.11 11.73
C LEU A 626 -2.07 -3.28 10.85
N SER A 627 -3.38 -3.58 10.89
CA SER A 627 -4.04 -4.58 10.03
C SER A 627 -4.11 -4.14 8.56
N VAL A 628 -4.24 -2.84 8.29
CA VAL A 628 -4.23 -2.29 6.92
C VAL A 628 -2.83 -2.34 6.32
N ILE A 629 -1.81 -1.93 7.08
CA ILE A 629 -0.40 -2.07 6.66
C ILE A 629 -0.10 -3.54 6.36
N ALA A 630 -0.50 -4.43 7.27
CA ALA A 630 -0.41 -5.88 7.11
C ALA A 630 -0.99 -6.40 5.79
N ALA A 631 -2.20 -5.95 5.39
CA ALA A 631 -2.82 -6.33 4.12
C ALA A 631 -1.97 -5.90 2.90
N ILE A 632 -1.47 -4.67 2.90
CA ILE A 632 -0.65 -4.11 1.82
C ILE A 632 0.66 -4.89 1.71
N MET A 633 1.32 -5.15 2.84
CA MET A 633 2.54 -5.95 2.89
C MET A 633 2.32 -7.39 2.39
N SER A 634 1.17 -8.02 2.71
CA SER A 634 0.86 -9.38 2.24
C SER A 634 0.71 -9.49 0.73
N PHE A 635 0.14 -8.48 0.07
CA PHE A 635 0.12 -8.41 -1.39
C PHE A 635 1.51 -8.14 -1.96
N ALA A 636 2.26 -7.20 -1.37
CA ALA A 636 3.60 -6.84 -1.84
C ALA A 636 4.53 -8.06 -1.92
N TYR A 637 4.72 -8.81 -0.83
CA TYR A 637 5.64 -9.95 -0.87
C TYR A 637 5.11 -11.13 -1.70
N SER A 638 3.78 -11.28 -1.84
CA SER A 638 3.18 -12.34 -2.68
C SER A 638 3.33 -12.05 -4.17
N ILE A 639 3.17 -10.79 -4.57
CA ILE A 639 3.45 -10.31 -5.93
C ILE A 639 4.94 -10.48 -6.23
N ILE A 640 5.83 -10.01 -5.34
CA ILE A 640 7.27 -10.10 -5.54
C ILE A 640 7.71 -11.57 -5.59
N GLY A 641 7.29 -12.42 -4.65
CA GLY A 641 7.63 -13.84 -4.66
C GLY A 641 7.15 -14.58 -5.90
N SER A 642 5.95 -14.25 -6.41
CA SER A 642 5.43 -14.78 -7.68
C SER A 642 6.26 -14.30 -8.88
N ALA A 643 6.63 -13.02 -8.91
CA ALA A 643 7.41 -12.42 -9.98
C ALA A 643 8.85 -12.94 -10.01
N LEU A 644 9.52 -13.03 -8.86
CA LEU A 644 10.84 -13.65 -8.69
C LEU A 644 10.81 -15.12 -9.12
N GLY A 645 9.76 -15.86 -8.75
CA GLY A 645 9.53 -17.23 -9.19
C GLY A 645 9.44 -17.32 -10.71
N LEU A 646 8.48 -16.62 -11.32
CA LEU A 646 8.27 -16.64 -12.77
C LEU A 646 9.53 -16.26 -13.51
N ALA A 647 10.22 -15.22 -13.05
CA ALA A 647 11.39 -14.72 -13.74
C ALA A 647 12.63 -15.62 -13.55
N LYS A 648 12.71 -16.40 -12.46
CA LYS A 648 13.66 -17.52 -12.33
C LYS A 648 13.34 -18.69 -13.27
N VAL A 649 12.07 -18.95 -13.60
CA VAL A 649 11.69 -19.89 -14.67
C VAL A 649 12.26 -19.44 -16.01
N ILE A 650 12.07 -18.16 -16.36
CA ILE A 650 12.54 -17.64 -17.64
C ILE A 650 14.07 -17.55 -17.67
N GLU A 651 14.73 -17.26 -16.53
CA GLU A 651 16.20 -17.34 -16.38
C GLU A 651 16.73 -18.77 -16.58
N ASN A 652 16.06 -19.79 -16.02
CA ASN A 652 16.45 -21.19 -16.22
C ASN A 652 16.33 -21.64 -17.69
N GLY A 653 15.49 -20.98 -18.50
CA GLY A 653 15.11 -21.43 -19.84
C GLY A 653 14.19 -22.67 -19.86
N GLU A 654 13.82 -23.20 -18.69
CA GLU A 654 13.01 -24.41 -18.52
C GLU A 654 12.02 -24.28 -17.35
N ILE A 655 10.86 -24.93 -17.48
CA ILE A 655 9.91 -25.14 -16.38
C ILE A 655 10.37 -26.37 -15.60
N LYS A 656 10.91 -26.16 -14.40
CA LYS A 656 11.36 -27.26 -13.53
C LYS A 656 10.18 -27.98 -12.86
N GLY A 657 10.50 -29.13 -12.29
CA GLY A 657 9.54 -29.95 -11.54
C GLY A 657 8.81 -30.98 -12.40
N SER A 658 8.60 -32.18 -11.84
CA SER A 658 7.88 -33.27 -12.50
C SER A 658 6.36 -33.22 -12.26
N ILE A 659 5.61 -33.96 -13.09
CA ILE A 659 4.17 -34.20 -12.90
C ILE A 659 3.87 -34.86 -11.55
N GLY A 660 4.75 -35.75 -11.07
CA GLY A 660 4.59 -36.49 -9.81
C GLY A 660 5.26 -35.83 -8.58
N GLY A 661 5.83 -34.64 -8.72
CA GLY A 661 6.53 -33.94 -7.64
C GLY A 661 7.98 -34.40 -7.45
N VAL A 662 8.55 -34.08 -6.29
CA VAL A 662 9.88 -34.54 -5.88
C VAL A 662 9.91 -36.09 -5.79
N PRO A 663 10.87 -36.78 -6.42
CA PRO A 663 11.02 -38.23 -6.27
C PRO A 663 11.54 -38.56 -4.86
N SER A 664 11.18 -39.72 -4.32
CA SER A 664 11.63 -40.20 -3.01
C SER A 664 12.25 -41.59 -3.14
N SER A 665 13.14 -41.97 -2.22
CA SER A 665 13.85 -43.26 -2.29
C SER A 665 12.90 -44.45 -2.07
N THR A 666 11.83 -44.23 -1.30
CA THR A 666 10.75 -45.19 -1.08
C THR A 666 9.37 -44.57 -1.31
N ALA A 667 8.39 -45.40 -1.69
CA ALA A 667 6.99 -44.98 -1.77
C ALA A 667 6.46 -44.47 -0.41
N ILE A 668 6.96 -45.02 0.69
CA ILE A 668 6.59 -44.63 2.05
C ILE A 668 7.04 -43.19 2.34
N GLU A 669 8.27 -42.80 2.02
CA GLU A 669 8.74 -41.40 2.13
C GLU A 669 7.91 -40.42 1.30
N LYS A 670 7.53 -40.82 0.08
CA LYS A 670 6.69 -40.02 -0.80
C LYS A 670 5.32 -39.76 -0.18
N VAL A 671 4.69 -40.79 0.40
CA VAL A 671 3.41 -40.69 1.12
C VAL A 671 3.50 -39.74 2.32
N TRP A 672 4.60 -39.77 3.09
CA TRP A 672 4.79 -38.85 4.22
C TRP A 672 4.96 -37.39 3.77
N SER A 673 5.70 -37.15 2.69
CA SER A 673 5.91 -35.79 2.16
C SER A 673 4.63 -35.20 1.56
N ILE A 674 3.83 -36.02 0.87
CA ILE A 674 2.48 -35.66 0.40
C ILE A 674 1.56 -35.35 1.58
N SER A 675 1.58 -36.17 2.63
CA SER A 675 0.80 -35.93 3.85
C SER A 675 1.15 -34.61 4.53
N GLN A 676 2.44 -34.30 4.72
CA GLN A 676 2.86 -33.02 5.28
C GLN A 676 2.44 -31.83 4.39
N ALA A 677 2.58 -31.95 3.07
CA ALA A 677 2.15 -30.92 2.13
C ALA A 677 0.64 -30.62 2.18
N LEU A 678 -0.20 -31.61 2.48
CA LEU A 678 -1.63 -31.39 2.75
C LEU A 678 -1.86 -30.59 4.03
N GLY A 679 -1.03 -30.78 5.07
CA GLY A 679 -1.06 -29.98 6.29
C GLY A 679 -0.70 -28.51 6.02
N ASP A 680 0.33 -28.28 5.20
CA ASP A 680 0.76 -26.93 4.83
C ASP A 680 -0.33 -26.18 4.04
N ILE A 681 -0.95 -26.85 3.08
CA ILE A 681 -2.09 -26.31 2.33
C ILE A 681 -3.27 -26.05 3.28
N ALA A 682 -3.54 -26.95 4.23
CA ALA A 682 -4.58 -26.76 5.25
C ALA A 682 -4.31 -25.53 6.15
N PHE A 683 -3.05 -25.17 6.40
CA PHE A 683 -2.70 -23.96 7.14
C PHE A 683 -2.94 -22.67 6.33
N ALA A 684 -2.85 -22.71 5.00
CA ALA A 684 -2.96 -21.52 4.17
C ALA A 684 -4.41 -21.04 3.94
N PHE A 685 -5.43 -21.87 4.15
CA PHE A 685 -6.84 -21.57 3.85
C PHE A 685 -7.83 -21.25 5.03
N PRO A 686 -7.50 -21.25 6.34
CA PRO A 686 -8.49 -21.13 7.41
C PRO A 686 -8.77 -19.68 7.86
N PHE A 687 -9.81 -19.03 7.32
CA PHE A 687 -10.34 -17.75 7.86
C PHE A 687 -11.65 -17.87 8.64
N SER A 688 -12.21 -19.08 8.75
CA SER A 688 -13.51 -19.35 9.37
C SER A 688 -13.65 -18.81 10.80
N LEU A 689 -12.56 -18.70 11.58
CA LEU A 689 -12.58 -18.16 12.95
C LEU A 689 -12.92 -16.68 13.05
N LEU A 690 -12.37 -15.88 12.14
CA LEU A 690 -12.62 -14.43 12.12
C LEU A 690 -13.88 -14.09 11.33
N PHE A 691 -14.55 -15.08 10.74
CA PHE A 691 -15.64 -14.88 9.80
C PHE A 691 -16.83 -14.14 10.39
N LEU A 692 -17.32 -14.57 11.56
CA LEU A 692 -18.48 -13.96 12.20
C LEU A 692 -18.12 -12.63 12.86
N ASP A 693 -16.93 -12.52 13.44
CA ASP A 693 -16.38 -11.29 14.00
C ASP A 693 -16.23 -10.19 12.93
N ILE A 694 -15.73 -10.53 11.73
CA ILE A 694 -15.70 -9.63 10.56
C ILE A 694 -17.14 -9.28 10.12
N MET A 695 -18.04 -10.27 10.08
CA MET A 695 -19.43 -10.07 9.67
C MET A 695 -20.24 -9.17 10.62
N ASP A 696 -19.94 -9.17 11.92
CA ASP A 696 -20.57 -8.32 12.94
C ASP A 696 -20.21 -6.83 12.75
N THR A 697 -19.01 -6.54 12.21
CA THR A 697 -18.62 -5.15 11.91
C THR A 697 -19.41 -4.52 10.75
N LEU A 698 -20.10 -5.30 9.92
CA LEU A 698 -20.70 -4.85 8.67
C LEU A 698 -21.97 -4.00 8.87
N LYS A 699 -22.13 -3.01 7.99
CA LYS A 699 -23.36 -2.21 7.87
C LYS A 699 -24.60 -3.09 7.68
N SER A 700 -25.71 -2.63 8.25
CA SER A 700 -27.05 -3.24 8.12
C SER A 700 -27.59 -3.24 6.69
N ASN A 701 -27.24 -2.21 5.91
CA ASN A 701 -27.66 -2.04 4.51
C ASN A 701 -26.44 -1.87 3.58
N PRO A 702 -26.29 -2.68 2.52
CA PRO A 702 -27.08 -3.89 2.20
C PRO A 702 -26.85 -5.02 3.24
N PRO A 703 -27.74 -6.02 3.34
CA PRO A 703 -27.71 -7.02 4.40
C PRO A 703 -26.35 -7.67 4.59
N GLN A 704 -25.85 -7.76 5.83
CA GLN A 704 -24.50 -8.26 6.15
C GLN A 704 -24.21 -9.60 5.46
N LYS A 705 -25.21 -10.47 5.34
CA LYS A 705 -25.10 -11.79 4.69
C LYS A 705 -24.78 -11.71 3.20
N ALA A 706 -25.34 -10.74 2.47
CA ALA A 706 -25.03 -10.52 1.07
C ALA A 706 -23.63 -9.90 0.91
N THR A 707 -23.34 -8.89 1.73
CA THR A 707 -22.05 -8.20 1.82
C THR A 707 -20.90 -9.17 2.10
N MET A 708 -21.05 -10.03 3.12
CA MET A 708 -20.04 -11.01 3.53
C MET A 708 -19.86 -12.13 2.50
N LYS A 709 -20.94 -12.61 1.87
CA LYS A 709 -20.81 -13.58 0.76
C LYS A 709 -20.01 -13.00 -0.42
N LYS A 710 -20.30 -11.76 -0.83
CA LYS A 710 -19.54 -11.09 -1.89
C LYS A 710 -18.06 -10.94 -1.53
N ALA A 711 -17.76 -10.48 -0.31
CA ALA A 711 -16.39 -10.36 0.19
C ALA A 711 -15.68 -11.73 0.22
N SER A 712 -16.37 -12.79 0.64
CA SER A 712 -15.81 -14.15 0.73
C SER A 712 -15.45 -14.74 -0.64
N ILE A 713 -16.30 -14.55 -1.66
CA ILE A 713 -16.01 -14.98 -3.04
C ILE A 713 -14.80 -14.22 -3.58
N MET A 714 -14.77 -12.89 -3.42
CA MET A 714 -13.64 -12.06 -3.86
C MET A 714 -12.34 -12.49 -3.17
N ALA A 715 -12.37 -12.69 -1.85
CA ALA A 715 -11.23 -13.14 -1.08
C ALA A 715 -10.73 -14.51 -1.57
N ALA A 716 -11.62 -15.50 -1.69
CA ALA A 716 -11.27 -16.85 -2.14
C ALA A 716 -10.63 -16.85 -3.54
N SER A 717 -11.16 -16.07 -4.49
CA SER A 717 -10.58 -15.93 -5.82
C SER A 717 -9.18 -15.29 -5.78
N ILE A 718 -9.02 -14.18 -5.04
CA ILE A 718 -7.75 -13.44 -4.93
C ILE A 718 -6.69 -14.29 -4.24
N THR A 719 -7.02 -14.93 -3.11
CA THR A 719 -6.07 -15.79 -2.37
C THR A 719 -5.65 -16.97 -3.22
N THR A 720 -6.60 -17.65 -3.86
CA THR A 720 -6.31 -18.82 -4.71
C THR A 720 -5.43 -18.45 -5.91
N PHE A 721 -5.65 -17.28 -6.53
CA PHE A 721 -4.77 -16.77 -7.58
C PHE A 721 -3.33 -16.60 -7.09
N PHE A 722 -3.10 -15.83 -6.01
CA PHE A 722 -1.75 -15.62 -5.47
C PHE A 722 -1.10 -16.92 -4.98
N TYR A 723 -1.91 -17.85 -4.47
CA TYR A 723 -1.45 -19.15 -3.99
C TYR A 723 -0.97 -20.03 -5.15
N LEU A 724 -1.73 -20.09 -6.24
CA LEU A 724 -1.32 -20.81 -7.46
C LEU A 724 -0.12 -20.14 -8.13
N CYS A 725 -0.01 -18.81 -8.11
CA CYS A 725 1.18 -18.10 -8.61
C CYS A 725 2.43 -18.38 -7.77
N CYS A 726 2.39 -18.17 -6.45
CA CYS A 726 3.52 -18.45 -5.55
C CYS A 726 3.92 -19.94 -5.57
N GLY A 727 2.92 -20.83 -5.51
CA GLY A 727 3.12 -22.28 -5.55
C GLY A 727 3.68 -22.76 -6.88
N GLY A 728 3.01 -22.43 -7.98
CA GLY A 728 3.35 -22.85 -9.34
C GLY A 728 4.66 -22.24 -9.82
N PHE A 729 4.83 -20.91 -9.75
CA PHE A 729 6.06 -20.28 -10.20
C PHE A 729 7.25 -20.62 -9.30
N GLY A 730 7.05 -20.79 -7.99
CA GLY A 730 8.08 -21.30 -7.08
C GLY A 730 8.53 -22.72 -7.46
N TYR A 731 7.59 -23.62 -7.73
CA TYR A 731 7.92 -24.98 -8.15
C TYR A 731 8.58 -25.03 -9.55
N ALA A 732 8.11 -24.22 -10.51
CA ALA A 732 8.75 -24.08 -11.82
C ALA A 732 10.17 -23.50 -11.74
N ALA A 733 10.45 -22.64 -10.76
CA ALA A 733 11.75 -22.02 -10.57
C ALA A 733 12.80 -22.97 -9.98
N PHE A 734 12.40 -23.83 -9.04
CA PHE A 734 13.32 -24.60 -8.21
C PHE A 734 13.17 -26.12 -8.31
N GLY A 735 12.04 -26.63 -8.84
CA GLY A 735 11.79 -28.06 -9.04
C GLY A 735 11.93 -28.87 -7.75
N ASN A 736 12.82 -29.87 -7.78
CA ASN A 736 13.09 -30.73 -6.62
C ASN A 736 13.79 -29.99 -5.46
N SER A 737 14.40 -28.83 -5.72
CA SER A 737 15.12 -28.00 -4.74
C SER A 737 14.27 -26.86 -4.18
N THR A 738 12.94 -26.94 -4.31
CA THR A 738 12.02 -25.87 -3.87
C THR A 738 12.12 -25.65 -2.36
N PRO A 739 12.43 -24.42 -1.89
CA PRO A 739 12.64 -24.15 -0.47
C PRO A 739 11.32 -24.17 0.31
N GLY A 740 11.41 -24.48 1.61
CA GLY A 740 10.25 -24.47 2.50
C GLY A 740 9.60 -23.09 2.65
N ASN A 741 10.37 -22.00 2.58
CA ASN A 741 9.86 -20.65 2.40
C ASN A 741 10.33 -20.15 1.04
N LEU A 742 9.39 -19.88 0.12
CA LEU A 742 9.63 -19.41 -1.25
C LEU A 742 10.70 -18.31 -1.34
N LEU A 743 10.63 -17.28 -0.48
CA LEU A 743 11.55 -16.14 -0.53
C LEU A 743 13.00 -16.50 -0.17
N THR A 744 13.23 -17.60 0.54
CA THR A 744 14.59 -18.05 0.89
C THR A 744 15.35 -18.71 -0.27
N GLY A 745 14.65 -19.07 -1.36
CA GLY A 745 15.29 -19.58 -2.59
C GLY A 745 15.96 -18.49 -3.43
N PHE A 746 15.62 -17.22 -3.21
CA PHE A 746 16.14 -16.08 -3.96
C PHE A 746 17.31 -15.37 -3.28
N GLY A 747 17.96 -15.97 -2.27
CA GLY A 747 19.08 -15.33 -1.54
C GLY A 747 20.33 -14.98 -2.36
N PHE A 748 20.35 -15.29 -3.67
CA PHE A 748 21.41 -14.96 -4.64
C PHE A 748 20.88 -14.18 -5.85
N TYR A 749 19.69 -13.59 -5.73
CA TYR A 749 18.95 -13.06 -6.86
C TYR A 749 19.15 -11.56 -7.00
N GLU A 750 19.53 -11.09 -8.20
CA GLU A 750 19.72 -9.67 -8.47
C GLU A 750 18.48 -9.06 -9.17
N PRO A 751 17.90 -7.94 -8.68
CA PRO A 751 18.40 -7.11 -7.58
C PRO A 751 18.13 -7.67 -6.18
N TYR A 752 19.18 -7.81 -5.37
CA TYR A 752 19.09 -8.38 -4.00
C TYR A 752 18.16 -7.57 -3.08
N TRP A 753 18.11 -6.24 -3.25
CA TRP A 753 17.25 -5.35 -2.47
C TRP A 753 15.76 -5.71 -2.60
N LEU A 754 15.32 -6.31 -3.71
CA LEU A 754 13.93 -6.69 -3.93
C LEU A 754 13.56 -7.93 -3.11
N VAL A 755 14.51 -8.85 -2.90
CA VAL A 755 14.39 -10.01 -2.00
C VAL A 755 14.34 -9.54 -0.56
N ASP A 756 15.17 -8.57 -0.20
CA ASP A 756 15.20 -7.97 1.13
C ASP A 756 13.89 -7.24 1.44
N PHE A 757 13.41 -6.42 0.50
CA PHE A 757 12.14 -5.70 0.61
C PHE A 757 10.97 -6.68 0.78
N ALA A 758 10.90 -7.75 0.00
CA ALA A 758 9.87 -8.78 0.17
C ALA A 758 9.92 -9.45 1.56
N ASN A 759 11.11 -9.75 2.07
CA ASN A 759 11.25 -10.31 3.41
C ASN A 759 10.93 -9.29 4.52
N ALA A 760 11.24 -8.00 4.32
CA ALA A 760 10.85 -6.93 5.22
C ALA A 760 9.31 -6.76 5.26
N CYS A 761 8.65 -6.85 4.10
CA CYS A 761 7.18 -6.89 4.01
C CYS A 761 6.61 -8.09 4.80
N VAL A 762 7.20 -9.29 4.70
CA VAL A 762 6.79 -10.44 5.54
C VAL A 762 6.91 -10.11 7.03
N VAL A 763 8.05 -9.55 7.47
CA VAL A 763 8.24 -9.20 8.90
C VAL A 763 7.20 -8.18 9.37
N LEU A 764 6.98 -7.09 8.61
CA LEU A 764 5.98 -6.06 8.93
C LEU A 764 4.55 -6.60 8.92
N HIS A 765 4.20 -7.46 7.96
CA HIS A 765 2.90 -8.14 7.94
C HIS A 765 2.68 -8.95 9.21
N LEU A 766 3.64 -9.79 9.57
CA LEU A 766 3.51 -10.71 10.69
C LEU A 766 3.54 -10.01 12.05
N VAL A 767 4.11 -8.80 12.17
CA VAL A 767 3.90 -7.94 13.35
C VAL A 767 2.42 -7.59 13.51
N GLY A 768 1.74 -7.17 12.44
CA GLY A 768 0.30 -6.89 12.48
C GLY A 768 -0.55 -8.13 12.70
N GLY A 769 -0.27 -9.20 11.96
CA GLY A 769 -0.97 -10.48 12.10
C GLY A 769 -0.88 -11.05 13.52
N TYR A 770 0.30 -11.00 14.15
CA TYR A 770 0.48 -11.51 15.52
C TYR A 770 -0.47 -10.81 16.51
N GLN A 771 -0.67 -9.50 16.37
CA GLN A 771 -1.59 -8.75 17.22
C GLN A 771 -3.05 -9.04 16.90
N VAL A 772 -3.42 -9.15 15.62
CA VAL A 772 -4.79 -9.54 15.17
C VAL A 772 -5.24 -10.85 15.82
N PHE A 773 -4.35 -11.85 15.92
CA PHE A 773 -4.68 -13.14 16.53
C PHE A 773 -4.47 -13.20 18.06
N SER A 774 -3.55 -12.43 18.64
CA SER A 774 -3.25 -12.51 20.08
C SER A 774 -4.13 -11.61 20.95
N GLN A 775 -4.60 -10.47 20.44
CA GLN A 775 -5.45 -9.54 21.19
C GLN A 775 -6.79 -10.16 21.68
N PRO A 776 -7.49 -11.01 20.90
CA PRO A 776 -8.66 -11.74 21.39
C PRO A 776 -8.35 -12.65 22.60
N LEU A 777 -7.22 -13.37 22.55
CA LEU A 777 -6.77 -14.25 23.64
C LEU A 777 -6.44 -13.46 24.92
N TYR A 778 -5.79 -12.31 24.78
CA TYR A 778 -5.52 -11.40 25.91
C TYR A 778 -6.82 -10.91 26.54
N ALA A 779 -7.76 -10.39 25.74
CA ALA A 779 -9.03 -9.85 26.25
C ALA A 779 -9.87 -10.92 26.99
N ILE A 780 -9.91 -12.14 26.47
CA ILE A 780 -10.54 -13.31 27.08
C ILE A 780 -9.88 -13.62 28.45
N THR A 781 -8.56 -13.76 28.46
CA THR A 781 -7.82 -14.18 29.67
C THR A 781 -7.84 -13.11 30.76
N GLU A 782 -7.66 -11.83 30.39
CA GLU A 782 -7.76 -10.69 31.30
C GLU A 782 -9.13 -10.61 31.96
N LYS A 783 -10.23 -10.80 31.19
CA LYS A 783 -11.58 -10.78 31.76
C LYS A 783 -11.81 -11.91 32.76
N ARG A 784 -11.35 -13.14 32.46
CA ARG A 784 -11.44 -14.26 33.41
C ARG A 784 -10.73 -13.95 34.73
N VAL A 785 -9.49 -13.44 34.66
CA VAL A 785 -8.69 -13.10 35.85
C VAL A 785 -9.32 -11.96 36.64
N ALA A 786 -9.81 -10.91 35.97
CA ALA A 786 -10.54 -9.81 36.61
C ALA A 786 -11.82 -10.26 37.31
N LYS A 787 -12.62 -11.13 36.68
CA LYS A 787 -13.83 -11.70 37.32
C LYS A 787 -13.48 -12.55 38.56
N LYS A 788 -12.34 -13.27 38.53
CA LYS A 788 -11.91 -14.15 39.63
C LYS A 788 -11.27 -13.40 40.80
N PHE A 789 -10.67 -12.23 40.56
CA PHE A 789 -9.92 -11.47 41.58
C PHE A 789 -10.31 -9.97 41.62
N PRO A 790 -11.59 -9.63 41.87
CA PRO A 790 -12.11 -8.26 41.74
C PRO A 790 -11.46 -7.24 42.69
N ASN A 791 -10.94 -7.68 43.83
CA ASN A 791 -10.32 -6.81 44.83
C ASN A 791 -8.78 -6.70 44.68
N SER A 792 -8.20 -7.30 43.63
CA SER A 792 -6.75 -7.37 43.49
C SER A 792 -6.15 -6.11 42.85
N ARG A 793 -5.31 -5.41 43.62
CA ARG A 793 -4.57 -4.22 43.15
C ARG A 793 -3.62 -4.54 41.99
N PHE A 794 -3.19 -5.79 41.84
CA PHE A 794 -2.39 -6.28 40.70
C PHE A 794 -3.16 -6.29 39.37
N VAL A 795 -4.49 -6.40 39.44
CA VAL A 795 -5.37 -6.58 38.27
C VAL A 795 -6.02 -5.27 37.83
N HIS A 796 -6.33 -4.36 38.77
CA HIS A 796 -7.13 -3.16 38.50
C HIS A 796 -6.37 -1.83 38.60
N ASN A 797 -5.11 -1.81 39.05
CA ASN A 797 -4.34 -0.57 39.23
C ASN A 797 -3.41 -0.30 38.05
N ASP A 798 -3.76 0.69 37.22
CA ASP A 798 -2.95 1.10 36.07
C ASP A 798 -1.68 1.87 36.50
N LEU A 799 -0.58 1.62 35.77
CA LEU A 799 0.73 2.24 35.93
C LEU A 799 0.69 3.67 35.38
N LYS A 800 0.81 4.65 36.28
CA LYS A 800 0.72 6.09 35.98
C LYS A 800 1.74 6.62 34.95
N GLN A 801 2.79 5.86 34.64
CA GLN A 801 3.92 6.29 33.79
C GLN A 801 3.60 6.27 32.28
N LEU A 802 2.62 5.47 31.83
CA LEU A 802 2.22 5.35 30.41
C LEU A 802 0.68 5.34 30.26
N PRO A 803 -0.01 6.47 30.51
CA PRO A 803 -1.47 6.53 30.59
C PRO A 803 -2.18 6.18 29.27
N THR A 804 -1.52 6.33 28.13
CA THR A 804 -2.04 5.97 26.80
C THR A 804 -2.17 4.47 26.57
N LEU A 805 -1.36 3.65 27.25
CA LEU A 805 -1.34 2.18 27.07
C LEU A 805 -2.21 1.42 28.09
N ARG A 806 -2.73 2.08 29.14
CA ARG A 806 -3.56 1.46 30.21
C ARG A 806 -2.94 0.15 30.74
N LEU A 807 -1.64 0.22 31.01
CA LEU A 807 -0.86 -0.92 31.50
C LEU A 807 -1.10 -1.13 32.98
N ASN A 808 -1.41 -2.36 33.37
CA ASN A 808 -1.31 -2.82 34.76
C ASN A 808 -0.35 -4.03 34.82
N ILE A 809 0.05 -4.41 36.04
CA ILE A 809 1.10 -5.42 36.23
C ILE A 809 0.63 -6.79 35.71
N LEU A 810 -0.65 -7.16 35.90
CA LEU A 810 -1.22 -8.36 35.27
C LEU A 810 -1.04 -8.35 33.76
N ARG A 811 -1.42 -7.28 33.06
CA ARG A 811 -1.31 -7.16 31.59
C ARG A 811 0.12 -7.34 31.13
N LEU A 812 1.04 -6.58 31.72
CA LEU A 812 2.46 -6.62 31.34
C LEU A 812 3.04 -8.02 31.54
N CYS A 813 2.81 -8.64 32.71
CA CYS A 813 3.30 -9.99 32.99
C CYS A 813 2.64 -11.05 32.10
N LEU A 814 1.31 -11.03 31.94
CA LEU A 814 0.56 -12.03 31.16
C LEU A 814 0.94 -12.00 29.68
N ARG A 815 0.96 -10.81 29.07
CA ARG A 815 1.24 -10.66 27.64
C ARG A 815 2.71 -10.94 27.34
N THR A 816 3.63 -10.50 28.21
CA THR A 816 5.06 -10.85 28.10
C THR A 816 5.30 -12.35 28.29
N ALA A 817 4.60 -13.00 29.23
CA ALA A 817 4.70 -14.45 29.43
C ALA A 817 4.16 -15.24 28.23
N TYR A 818 3.07 -14.80 27.61
CA TYR A 818 2.56 -15.39 26.36
C TYR A 818 3.56 -15.24 25.21
N VAL A 819 4.11 -14.05 24.98
CA VAL A 819 5.12 -13.82 23.94
C VAL A 819 6.38 -14.65 24.21
N GLY A 820 6.84 -14.70 25.46
CA GLY A 820 7.96 -15.53 25.90
C GLY A 820 7.70 -17.03 25.68
N PHE A 821 6.48 -17.51 25.94
CA PHE A 821 6.08 -18.88 25.66
C PHE A 821 6.09 -19.19 24.15
N THR A 822 5.44 -18.36 23.32
CA THR A 822 5.44 -18.60 21.86
C THR A 822 6.84 -18.50 21.25
N THR A 823 7.68 -17.62 21.78
CA THR A 823 9.09 -17.47 21.38
C THR A 823 9.90 -18.70 21.80
N GLY A 824 9.74 -19.18 23.04
CA GLY A 824 10.42 -20.38 23.52
C GLY A 824 10.07 -21.64 22.72
N VAL A 825 8.79 -21.82 22.37
CA VAL A 825 8.37 -22.94 21.50
C VAL A 825 8.92 -22.79 20.08
N ALA A 826 8.98 -21.57 19.53
CA ALA A 826 9.61 -21.31 18.23
C ALA A 826 11.12 -21.61 18.21
N ILE A 827 11.83 -21.38 19.33
CA ILE A 827 13.24 -21.76 19.49
C ILE A 827 13.41 -23.29 19.58
N LEU A 828 12.48 -24.00 20.24
CA LEU A 828 12.52 -25.46 20.36
C LEU A 828 12.19 -26.18 19.02
N PHE A 829 11.34 -25.58 18.19
CA PHE A 829 10.88 -26.17 16.93
C PHE A 829 11.00 -25.18 15.75
N PRO A 830 12.22 -24.83 15.29
CA PRO A 830 12.44 -23.88 14.19
C PRO A 830 12.14 -24.47 12.79
N TYR A 831 11.24 -25.45 12.70
CA TYR A 831 10.96 -26.26 11.52
C TYR A 831 9.74 -25.74 10.77
N PHE A 832 9.93 -24.78 9.86
CA PHE A 832 8.85 -24.00 9.25
C PHE A 832 7.69 -24.85 8.73
N ASN A 833 7.93 -25.73 7.74
CA ASN A 833 6.87 -26.54 7.13
C ASN A 833 6.30 -27.56 8.12
N GLN A 834 7.12 -28.16 8.97
CA GLN A 834 6.64 -29.18 9.92
C GLN A 834 5.67 -28.57 10.95
N VAL A 835 6.00 -27.37 11.47
CA VAL A 835 5.15 -26.65 12.42
C VAL A 835 3.92 -26.05 11.72
N VAL A 836 4.05 -25.55 10.49
CA VAL A 836 2.94 -25.07 9.65
C VAL A 836 1.97 -26.21 9.35
N GLY A 837 2.45 -27.37 8.91
CA GLY A 837 1.63 -28.54 8.56
C GLY A 837 0.84 -29.10 9.74
N VAL A 838 1.49 -29.29 10.89
CA VAL A 838 0.80 -29.69 12.14
C VAL A 838 -0.23 -28.63 12.54
N SER A 839 0.14 -27.34 12.45
CA SER A 839 -0.76 -26.23 12.78
C SER A 839 -1.99 -26.18 11.88
N GLY A 840 -1.86 -26.44 10.58
CA GLY A 840 -2.97 -26.49 9.64
C GLY A 840 -3.91 -27.65 9.96
N ALA A 841 -3.35 -28.86 10.03
CA ALA A 841 -4.13 -30.09 10.20
C ALA A 841 -4.95 -30.10 11.50
N ILE A 842 -4.39 -29.67 12.65
CA ILE A 842 -5.13 -29.69 13.94
C ILE A 842 -6.43 -28.87 13.87
N THR A 843 -6.43 -27.72 13.19
CA THR A 843 -7.59 -26.81 13.23
C THR A 843 -8.50 -26.91 12.02
N PHE A 844 -8.00 -27.32 10.85
CA PHE A 844 -8.76 -27.20 9.61
C PHE A 844 -10.08 -27.99 9.67
N TRP A 845 -10.03 -29.27 10.06
CA TRP A 845 -11.27 -30.06 10.18
C TRP A 845 -12.25 -29.51 11.22
N PRO A 846 -11.90 -29.32 12.51
CA PRO A 846 -12.89 -28.89 13.50
C PRO A 846 -13.50 -27.52 13.17
N VAL A 847 -12.68 -26.58 12.71
CA VAL A 847 -13.05 -25.16 12.58
C VAL A 847 -13.59 -24.77 11.20
N VAL A 848 -13.01 -25.32 10.12
CA VAL A 848 -13.43 -25.01 8.75
C VAL A 848 -14.58 -25.93 8.33
N VAL A 849 -14.66 -27.16 8.86
CA VAL A 849 -15.62 -28.17 8.38
C VAL A 849 -16.66 -28.55 9.42
N TYR A 850 -16.26 -29.13 10.55
CA TYR A 850 -17.18 -29.75 11.50
C TYR A 850 -18.17 -28.77 12.14
N PHE A 851 -17.68 -27.77 12.88
CA PHE A 851 -18.56 -26.81 13.57
C PHE A 851 -19.45 -26.01 12.58
N PRO A 852 -18.97 -25.53 11.41
CA PRO A 852 -19.82 -24.87 10.42
C PRO A 852 -20.92 -25.78 9.84
N VAL A 853 -20.64 -27.07 9.65
CA VAL A 853 -21.64 -28.05 9.17
C VAL A 853 -22.69 -28.34 10.25
N GLU A 854 -22.30 -28.69 11.47
CA GLU A 854 -23.26 -28.99 12.54
C GLU A 854 -24.09 -27.75 12.92
N MET A 855 -23.47 -26.56 13.02
CA MET A 855 -24.21 -25.31 13.23
C MET A 855 -25.24 -25.09 12.12
N TYR A 856 -24.88 -25.30 10.85
CA TYR A 856 -25.82 -25.14 9.74
C TYR A 856 -26.98 -26.13 9.78
N LEU A 857 -26.72 -27.40 10.11
CA LEU A 857 -27.75 -28.43 10.20
C LEU A 857 -28.79 -28.10 11.27
N VAL A 858 -28.33 -27.70 12.47
CA VAL A 858 -29.20 -27.29 13.58
C VAL A 858 -29.91 -25.97 13.26
N GLN A 859 -29.20 -24.94 12.83
CA GLN A 859 -29.76 -23.61 12.51
C GLN A 859 -30.80 -23.62 11.38
N ARG A 860 -30.81 -24.67 10.55
CA ARG A 860 -31.80 -24.89 9.48
C ARG A 860 -32.83 -25.97 9.79
N ASN A 861 -32.82 -26.54 11.00
CA ASN A 861 -33.69 -27.65 11.41
C ASN A 861 -33.71 -28.79 10.37
N ILE A 862 -32.54 -29.13 9.81
CA ILE A 862 -32.42 -30.17 8.78
C ILE A 862 -32.42 -31.54 9.47
N GLY A 863 -33.54 -32.26 9.31
CA GLY A 863 -33.72 -33.60 9.87
C GLY A 863 -32.62 -34.58 9.46
N ALA A 864 -32.32 -35.54 10.34
CA ALA A 864 -31.46 -36.68 10.06
C ALA A 864 -31.96 -37.45 8.84
N TRP A 865 -31.04 -38.11 8.13
CA TRP A 865 -31.32 -38.93 6.93
C TRP A 865 -31.92 -38.20 5.71
N THR A 866 -32.14 -36.88 5.77
CA THR A 866 -32.41 -36.08 4.57
C THR A 866 -31.18 -36.05 3.65
N SER A 867 -31.38 -36.00 2.33
CA SER A 867 -30.27 -36.03 1.35
C SER A 867 -29.24 -34.91 1.59
N ARG A 868 -29.68 -33.73 2.04
CA ARG A 868 -28.80 -32.61 2.42
C ARG A 868 -27.96 -32.93 3.67
N SER A 869 -28.55 -33.58 4.68
CA SER A 869 -27.84 -34.02 5.88
C SER A 869 -26.80 -35.09 5.55
N ILE A 870 -27.15 -36.07 4.71
CA ILE A 870 -26.25 -37.13 4.26
C ILE A 870 -25.06 -36.54 3.49
N ILE A 871 -25.29 -35.67 2.51
CA ILE A 871 -24.21 -35.03 1.73
C ILE A 871 -23.25 -34.26 2.63
N LEU A 872 -23.78 -33.44 3.56
CA LEU A 872 -22.93 -32.66 4.48
C LEU A 872 -22.15 -33.54 5.48
N ARG A 873 -22.72 -34.66 5.94
CA ARG A 873 -22.03 -35.61 6.83
C ARG A 873 -20.95 -36.41 6.07
N VAL A 874 -21.22 -36.84 4.85
CA VAL A 874 -20.22 -37.50 3.98
C VAL A 874 -19.07 -36.54 3.66
N TYR A 875 -19.36 -35.29 3.31
CA TYR A 875 -18.36 -34.22 3.13
C TYR A 875 -17.49 -34.01 4.39
N CYS A 876 -18.13 -33.91 5.55
CA CYS A 876 -17.43 -33.77 6.84
C CYS A 876 -16.54 -34.97 7.17
N PHE A 877 -16.99 -36.20 6.85
CA PHE A 877 -16.22 -37.43 7.08
C PHE A 877 -15.05 -37.58 6.10
N ILE A 878 -15.23 -37.31 4.80
CA ILE A 878 -14.14 -37.35 3.81
C ILE A 878 -13.04 -36.35 4.20
N THR A 879 -13.42 -35.13 4.61
CA THR A 879 -12.42 -34.13 5.03
C THR A 879 -11.75 -34.52 6.36
N LEU A 880 -12.43 -35.25 7.26
CA LEU A 880 -11.79 -35.81 8.45
C LEU A 880 -10.65 -36.76 8.07
N LEU A 881 -10.87 -37.69 7.14
CA LEU A 881 -9.85 -38.65 6.71
C LEU A 881 -8.64 -37.96 6.09
N VAL A 882 -8.86 -36.96 5.21
CA VAL A 882 -7.78 -36.18 4.59
C VAL A 882 -6.96 -35.43 5.64
N ILE A 883 -7.61 -34.81 6.63
CA ILE A 883 -6.95 -34.02 7.66
C ILE A 883 -6.25 -34.90 8.72
N LEU A 884 -6.82 -36.06 9.08
CA LEU A 884 -6.13 -37.05 9.91
C LEU A 884 -4.87 -37.57 9.20
N PHE A 885 -4.97 -37.89 7.91
CA PHE A 885 -3.81 -38.28 7.10
C PHE A 885 -2.74 -37.18 7.11
N ALA A 886 -3.13 -35.91 6.87
CA ALA A 886 -2.22 -34.77 6.89
C ALA A 886 -1.56 -34.53 8.27
N PHE A 887 -2.32 -34.70 9.35
CA PHE A 887 -1.82 -34.58 10.72
C PHE A 887 -0.71 -35.59 11.01
N VAL A 888 -0.92 -36.88 10.67
CA VAL A 888 0.04 -37.95 10.97
C VAL A 888 1.39 -37.71 10.28
N GLY A 889 1.42 -37.37 8.98
CA GLY A 889 2.69 -37.12 8.30
C GLY A 889 3.35 -35.80 8.69
N SER A 890 2.57 -34.76 9.04
CA SER A 890 3.13 -33.52 9.60
C SER A 890 3.79 -33.75 10.96
N VAL A 891 3.15 -34.53 11.85
CA VAL A 891 3.73 -34.93 13.15
C VAL A 891 4.95 -35.81 12.94
N LYS A 892 4.91 -36.77 12.01
CA LYS A 892 6.08 -37.59 11.66
C LYS A 892 7.24 -36.70 11.18
N GLY A 893 6.97 -35.77 10.26
CA GLY A 893 7.95 -34.82 9.76
C GLY A 893 8.60 -33.98 10.86
N LEU A 894 7.80 -33.50 11.82
CA LEU A 894 8.27 -32.75 12.98
C LEU A 894 9.16 -33.60 13.91
N ILE A 895 8.78 -34.86 14.16
CA ILE A 895 9.57 -35.81 14.96
C ILE A 895 10.89 -36.10 14.26
N THR A 896 10.86 -36.46 12.96
CA THR A 896 12.09 -36.72 12.19
C THR A 896 13.03 -35.51 12.25
N ALA A 897 12.54 -34.31 11.95
CA ALA A 897 13.36 -33.09 11.93
C ALA A 897 13.94 -32.70 13.30
N ARG A 898 13.38 -33.21 14.41
CA ARG A 898 13.86 -32.96 15.78
C ARG A 898 14.91 -33.97 16.25
N PHE A 899 14.95 -35.16 15.67
CA PHE A 899 15.85 -36.25 16.05
C PHE A 899 16.82 -36.69 14.94
N SER A 900 16.83 -35.98 13.81
CA SER A 900 17.87 -35.98 12.76
C SER A 900 18.93 -34.92 13.03
#